data_AF-A0A7V0WLQ9-F1
#
_entry.id   AF-A0A7V0WLQ9-F1
#
_cell.length_a   1.000
_cell.length_b   1.000
_cell.length_c   1.000
_cell.angle_alpha   90.00
_cell.angle_beta   90.00
_cell.angle_gamma   90.00
#
_symmetry.space_group_name_H-M   'P 1'
#
loop_
_entity.id
_entity.type
_entity.pdbx_description
1 polymer ?
#
loop_
_entity_poly.entity_id
_entity_poly.type
_entity_poly.pdbx_seq_one_letter_code
_entity_poly.pdbx_strand_id
1 'polypeptide(L)'
;MIHVHDLSGCAPVPLGHYLKALGILRLVAEQADPKARGWWKGERFWLATTLDRAALESFFLDRYEPTPLVSPWNKGAGFFLSNDPGVTPLESSSAPRFARVRVGIQASRSLLEELAKSDKMVRDIKGETKGKSLTKAQKITLKASQKYKERLAEAGRVFKRLKAEIIPRYRRSWRGPHREWMDAAMVLGDDGTPQFPALLGTGGNDGRLDFTNNFMQRLGDVFDIVSAEGSYIAHARDWVASALWASPVIGYQIGNAVGQYLPGMSGGANSTNGPDGGSLLNPMDFILMMEGAVLFAAHATHRLGLNEFSRAAAPFAVSAQSVGYASAADSDESARGEQWMPLWSQPINLMELKRLLAEGRAQIGAKPARDPLDLARAIARLGTARGIAAFQRYGYITRNGQSNLAVPLGRFSVPDQVLPRLSCLDDLDVWMRQLKSATREETDKEKNNSHRLRNAARKLSNSMLKVIQQPTTATTWQLVLESLVDAEGIIASGRGFSKAGPIPKLRPEWVDAADDGSSEFRLALSFALQARAFTRESGKPVDTIRRHWLPLNAEKPWKFVTSGTGSQARLLVGPEVVMRGRRGIDDAMALVERRLIEASQRGERRLPLRAAPRAAAHPSDLAALIAGTVEMDRTLALGRALMALDRKLWPQQFIEVSQPEQVEWPDDAWLVIRLTLLPWMLRSWEGGEMHIGTDPAIFRRLESGDASTAVELALRRLSAAGIRTTVRVATVPRETAKLWAAALAFPITRSTAAAFLRRLDPRA
;
A
#
# COMPACT_ATOMS: atom_id res chain seq x y z
N MET A 1 -14.55 37.59 21.24
CA MET A 1 -13.14 37.42 20.87
C MET A 1 -12.93 35.96 20.50
N ILE A 2 -12.06 35.64 19.53
CA ILE A 2 -11.71 34.24 19.22
C ILE A 2 -10.31 34.01 19.80
N HIS A 3 -10.17 32.97 20.61
CA HIS A 3 -8.91 32.49 21.16
C HIS A 3 -8.44 31.29 20.33
N VAL A 4 -7.13 31.18 20.12
CA VAL A 4 -6.50 30.08 19.41
C VAL A 4 -5.59 29.34 20.38
N HIS A 5 -5.89 28.07 20.60
CA HIS A 5 -5.20 27.21 21.57
C HIS A 5 -4.34 26.17 20.87
N ASP A 6 -3.10 26.03 21.32
CA ASP A 6 -2.26 24.86 21.03
C ASP A 6 -2.56 23.77 22.07
N LEU A 7 -3.28 22.73 21.66
CA LEU A 7 -3.61 21.60 22.54
C LEU A 7 -2.43 20.61 22.53
N SER A 8 -1.37 20.91 23.28
CA SER A 8 -0.15 20.09 23.35
C SER A 8 -0.39 18.66 23.87
N GLY A 9 -1.52 18.39 24.54
CA GLY A 9 -1.95 17.04 24.88
C GLY A 9 -2.46 16.22 23.69
N CYS A 10 -2.73 16.85 22.55
CA CYS A 10 -3.31 16.25 21.36
C CYS A 10 -2.29 16.19 20.21
N ALA A 11 -1.94 14.97 19.79
CA ALA A 11 -1.00 14.72 18.70
C ALA A 11 -1.57 13.67 17.71
N PRO A 12 -1.08 13.64 16.46
CA PRO A 12 -1.46 12.61 15.49
C PRO A 12 -1.15 11.18 15.95
N VAL A 13 -0.15 10.99 16.81
CA VAL A 13 0.32 9.71 17.37
C VAL A 13 0.48 9.83 18.89
N PRO A 14 0.01 8.86 19.69
CA PRO A 14 -0.73 7.65 19.32
C PRO A 14 -2.20 7.89 18.91
N LEU A 15 -2.89 6.86 18.39
CA LEU A 15 -4.26 6.98 17.88
C LEU A 15 -5.24 7.55 18.93
N GLY A 16 -5.02 7.22 20.22
CA GLY A 16 -5.84 7.76 21.30
C GLY A 16 -5.80 9.29 21.39
N HIS A 17 -4.63 9.91 21.14
CA HIS A 17 -4.48 11.36 21.16
C HIS A 17 -5.17 12.02 19.96
N TYR A 18 -5.13 11.37 18.80
CA TYR A 18 -5.83 11.84 17.60
C TYR A 18 -7.34 11.86 17.85
N LEU A 19 -7.91 10.76 18.36
CA LEU A 19 -9.33 10.68 18.66
C LEU A 19 -9.74 11.66 19.77
N LYS A 20 -8.91 11.81 20.81
CA LYS A 20 -9.11 12.82 21.86
C LYS A 20 -9.24 14.23 21.30
N ALA A 21 -8.37 14.60 20.36
CA ALA A 21 -8.41 15.91 19.70
C ALA A 21 -9.77 16.16 19.01
N LEU A 22 -10.29 15.14 18.32
CA LEU A 22 -11.58 15.24 17.65
C LEU A 22 -12.75 15.26 18.64
N GLY A 23 -12.63 14.54 19.76
CA GLY A 23 -13.58 14.59 20.87
C GLY A 23 -13.67 15.99 21.46
N ILE A 24 -12.53 16.65 21.69
CA ILE A 24 -12.50 18.04 22.18
C ILE A 24 -13.19 18.98 21.20
N LEU A 25 -12.84 18.95 19.90
CA LEU A 25 -13.50 19.79 18.89
C LEU A 25 -15.01 19.54 18.85
N ARG A 26 -15.43 18.26 18.84
CA ARG A 26 -16.85 17.89 18.81
C ARG A 26 -17.60 18.42 20.03
N LEU A 27 -17.09 18.17 21.24
CA LEU A 27 -17.77 18.56 22.48
C LEU A 27 -17.86 20.08 22.63
N VAL A 28 -16.77 20.80 22.35
CA VAL A 28 -16.79 22.26 22.36
C VAL A 28 -17.78 22.78 21.33
N ALA A 29 -17.78 22.23 20.10
CA ALA A 29 -18.71 22.65 19.06
C ALA A 29 -20.19 22.33 19.37
N GLU A 30 -20.48 21.20 20.00
CA GLU A 30 -21.84 20.77 20.32
C GLU A 30 -22.40 21.45 21.58
N GLN A 31 -21.56 21.79 22.56
CA GLN A 31 -22.02 22.17 23.91
C GLN A 31 -21.60 23.57 24.38
N ALA A 32 -20.67 24.25 23.70
CA ALA A 32 -20.18 25.55 24.14
C ALA A 32 -20.06 26.61 23.03
N ASP A 33 -19.49 26.25 21.87
CA ASP A 33 -19.20 27.17 20.77
C ASP A 33 -19.39 26.50 19.40
N PRO A 34 -20.59 26.61 18.78
CA PRO A 34 -20.88 26.03 17.48
C PRO A 34 -19.97 26.49 16.33
N LYS A 35 -19.20 27.59 16.52
CA LYS A 35 -18.26 28.11 15.54
C LYS A 35 -16.82 27.65 15.76
N ALA A 36 -16.59 26.76 16.73
CA ALA A 36 -15.26 26.23 17.01
C ALA A 36 -14.67 25.53 15.78
N ARG A 37 -13.38 25.75 15.54
CA ARG A 37 -12.64 25.17 14.41
C ARG A 37 -11.37 24.49 14.89
N GLY A 38 -11.01 23.36 14.28
CA GLY A 38 -9.80 22.64 14.61
C GLY A 38 -8.93 22.31 13.39
N TRP A 39 -7.62 22.21 13.57
CA TRP A 39 -6.66 21.82 12.53
C TRP A 39 -5.36 21.27 13.11
N TRP A 40 -4.56 20.60 12.26
CA TRP A 40 -3.26 20.06 12.64
C TRP A 40 -2.14 21.03 12.22
N LYS A 41 -1.22 21.31 13.15
CA LYS A 41 -0.01 22.11 12.88
C LYS A 41 1.12 21.67 13.82
N GLY A 42 2.27 21.31 13.25
CA GLY A 42 3.47 20.97 14.01
C GLY A 42 3.29 19.79 14.99
N GLU A 43 2.72 18.68 14.54
CA GLU A 43 2.38 17.51 15.36
C GLU A 43 1.39 17.76 16.52
N ARG A 44 0.67 18.89 16.49
CA ARG A 44 -0.31 19.26 17.52
C ARG A 44 -1.65 19.63 16.91
N PHE A 45 -2.70 19.46 17.70
CA PHE A 45 -4.04 19.92 17.32
C PHE A 45 -4.28 21.33 17.85
N TRP A 46 -4.74 22.21 16.96
CA TRP A 46 -5.05 23.59 17.28
C TRP A 46 -6.56 23.77 17.30
N LEU A 47 -7.06 24.54 18.27
CA LEU A 47 -8.49 24.83 18.44
C LEU A 47 -8.72 26.34 18.47
N ALA A 48 -9.55 26.85 17.57
CA ALA A 48 -10.07 28.21 17.62
C ALA A 48 -11.49 28.19 18.21
N THR A 49 -11.71 28.95 19.28
CA THR A 49 -13.01 29.03 19.98
C THR A 49 -13.16 30.37 20.72
N THR A 50 -14.38 30.72 21.10
CA THR A 50 -14.71 31.85 21.97
C THR A 50 -14.31 31.65 23.43
N LEU A 51 -14.00 30.41 23.85
CA LEU A 51 -13.50 30.11 25.19
C LEU A 51 -12.01 30.45 25.31
N ASP A 52 -11.61 31.21 26.32
CA ASP A 52 -10.21 31.30 26.71
C ASP A 52 -9.73 30.01 27.38
N ARG A 53 -8.46 29.99 27.82
CA ARG A 53 -7.84 28.79 28.41
C ARG A 53 -8.57 28.31 29.67
N ALA A 54 -8.89 29.22 30.59
CA ALA A 54 -9.53 28.88 31.84
C ALA A 54 -11.00 28.46 31.63
N ALA A 55 -11.71 29.14 30.72
CA ALA A 55 -13.06 28.80 30.33
C ALA A 55 -13.16 27.45 29.62
N LEU A 56 -12.11 27.04 28.88
CA LEU A 56 -12.02 25.72 28.26
C LEU A 56 -11.83 24.60 29.29
N GLU A 57 -10.95 24.80 30.29
CA GLU A 57 -10.78 23.85 31.41
C GLU A 57 -12.07 23.74 32.24
N SER A 58 -12.66 24.87 32.62
CA SER A 58 -13.94 24.91 33.35
C SER A 58 -15.08 24.29 32.54
N PHE A 59 -15.09 24.40 31.20
CA PHE A 59 -16.08 23.70 30.39
C PHE A 59 -16.02 22.17 30.63
N PHE A 60 -14.85 21.55 30.58
CA PHE A 60 -14.72 20.10 30.79
C PHE A 60 -14.97 19.67 32.24
N LEU A 61 -14.63 20.52 33.21
CA LEU A 61 -14.85 20.25 34.62
C LEU A 61 -16.32 20.43 35.04
N ASP A 62 -16.97 21.50 34.60
CA ASP A 62 -18.24 21.96 35.18
C ASP A 62 -19.45 21.74 34.27
N ARG A 63 -19.27 21.81 32.95
CA ARG A 63 -20.39 21.89 31.99
C ARG A 63 -20.51 20.71 31.04
N TYR A 64 -19.42 19.96 30.83
CA TYR A 64 -19.39 18.84 29.89
C TYR A 64 -20.44 17.77 30.21
N GLU A 65 -21.32 17.49 29.24
CA GLU A 65 -22.30 16.40 29.29
C GLU A 65 -21.82 15.20 28.45
N PRO A 66 -21.66 14.00 29.04
CA PRO A 66 -21.21 12.82 28.31
C PRO A 66 -22.23 12.32 27.28
N THR A 67 -21.71 11.82 26.15
CA THR A 67 -22.50 11.07 25.16
C THR A 67 -22.95 9.73 25.76
N PRO A 68 -24.21 9.29 25.53
CA PRO A 68 -24.71 8.01 26.02
C PRO A 68 -24.15 6.81 25.23
N LEU A 69 -22.88 6.49 25.49
CA LEU A 69 -22.19 5.33 24.89
C LEU A 69 -22.65 4.05 25.61
N VAL A 70 -23.45 3.24 24.92
CA VAL A 70 -24.01 1.99 25.48
C VAL A 70 -23.95 0.85 24.46
N SER A 71 -23.49 -0.32 24.90
CA SER A 71 -23.37 -1.53 24.06
C SER A 71 -24.09 -2.75 24.66
N PRO A 72 -25.43 -2.73 24.80
CA PRO A 72 -26.20 -3.81 25.44
C PRO A 72 -26.10 -5.18 24.74
N TRP A 73 -25.56 -5.23 23.52
CA TRP A 73 -25.24 -6.47 22.82
C TRP A 73 -23.96 -7.16 23.33
N ASN A 74 -23.14 -6.45 24.12
CA ASN A 74 -21.93 -7.00 24.72
C ASN A 74 -22.19 -7.54 26.12
N LYS A 75 -21.71 -8.75 26.39
CA LYS A 75 -21.83 -9.37 27.73
C LYS A 75 -21.12 -8.54 28.82
N GLY A 76 -20.02 -7.87 28.46
CA GLY A 76 -19.20 -7.05 29.38
C GLY A 76 -19.68 -5.62 29.59
N ALA A 77 -20.74 -5.17 28.91
CA ALA A 77 -21.23 -3.79 28.98
C ALA A 77 -21.99 -3.44 30.28
N GLY A 78 -22.00 -4.34 31.27
CA GLY A 78 -22.60 -4.10 32.59
C GLY A 78 -24.09 -4.39 32.74
N PHE A 79 -24.85 -4.48 31.63
CA PHE A 79 -26.30 -4.70 31.67
C PHE A 79 -26.76 -6.07 32.22
N PHE A 80 -25.85 -7.06 32.30
CA PHE A 80 -26.17 -8.44 32.71
C PHE A 80 -25.70 -8.78 34.13
N LEU A 81 -25.14 -7.82 34.85
CA LEU A 81 -24.67 -7.97 36.23
C LEU A 81 -25.51 -7.11 37.16
N SER A 82 -25.81 -7.63 38.35
CA SER A 82 -26.33 -6.81 39.45
C SER A 82 -25.20 -5.97 40.01
N ASN A 83 -25.43 -4.67 40.22
CA ASN A 83 -24.46 -3.73 40.79
C ASN A 83 -23.17 -3.62 39.95
N ASP A 84 -23.29 -3.60 38.61
CA ASP A 84 -22.15 -3.27 37.75
C ASP A 84 -21.60 -1.87 38.06
N PRO A 85 -20.26 -1.72 38.19
CA PRO A 85 -19.64 -0.47 38.63
C PRO A 85 -19.72 0.67 37.61
N GLY A 86 -19.99 0.39 36.33
CA GLY A 86 -20.18 1.45 35.33
C GLY A 86 -21.65 1.85 35.21
N VAL A 87 -22.53 0.89 34.97
CA VAL A 87 -23.96 1.17 34.67
C VAL A 87 -24.73 1.62 35.91
N THR A 88 -24.60 0.91 37.02
CA THR A 88 -25.48 1.09 38.19
C THR A 88 -25.38 2.49 38.80
N PRO A 89 -24.18 3.07 39.04
CA PRO A 89 -24.07 4.39 39.64
C PRO A 89 -24.68 5.49 38.76
N LEU A 90 -24.43 5.43 37.44
CA LEU A 90 -24.95 6.42 36.49
C LEU A 90 -26.45 6.31 36.31
N GLU A 91 -27.00 5.10 36.34
CA GLU A 91 -28.43 4.84 36.28
C GLU A 91 -29.17 5.46 37.48
N SER A 92 -28.58 5.38 38.68
CA SER A 92 -29.15 5.92 39.92
C SER A 92 -28.87 7.41 40.15
N SER A 93 -27.96 8.02 39.38
CA SER A 93 -27.54 9.41 39.58
C SER A 93 -28.66 10.40 39.31
N SER A 94 -28.80 11.42 40.16
CA SER A 94 -29.73 12.53 39.93
C SER A 94 -29.11 13.70 39.16
N ALA A 95 -27.79 13.73 39.00
CA ALA A 95 -27.09 14.86 38.43
C ALA A 95 -27.54 15.18 36.98
N PRO A 96 -27.80 16.45 36.63
CA PRO A 96 -28.25 16.84 35.28
C PRO A 96 -27.28 16.39 34.18
N ARG A 97 -25.97 16.49 34.44
CA ARG A 97 -24.88 16.08 33.53
C ARG A 97 -25.07 14.68 32.94
N PHE A 98 -25.55 13.72 33.74
CA PHE A 98 -25.67 12.33 33.33
C PHE A 98 -27.05 11.99 32.76
N ALA A 99 -27.96 12.96 32.60
CA ALA A 99 -29.32 12.73 32.12
C ALA A 99 -29.35 11.99 30.77
N ARG A 100 -28.48 12.39 29.82
CA ARG A 100 -28.39 11.73 28.51
C ARG A 100 -27.94 10.28 28.63
N VAL A 101 -26.96 10.00 29.50
CA VAL A 101 -26.46 8.65 29.78
C VAL A 101 -27.57 7.79 30.39
N ARG A 102 -28.32 8.31 31.37
CA ARG A 102 -29.48 7.61 31.95
C ARG A 102 -30.51 7.24 30.90
N VAL A 103 -30.84 8.15 29.99
CA VAL A 103 -31.76 7.87 28.87
C VAL A 103 -31.22 6.72 27.99
N GLY A 104 -29.92 6.70 27.70
CA GLY A 104 -29.27 5.61 26.95
C GLY A 104 -29.32 4.26 27.67
N ILE A 105 -29.07 4.24 28.98
CA ILE A 105 -29.16 3.04 29.82
C ILE A 105 -30.60 2.52 29.85
N GLN A 106 -31.59 3.40 30.06
CA GLN A 106 -33.01 3.02 30.09
C GLN A 106 -33.48 2.48 28.72
N ALA A 107 -33.08 3.14 27.63
CA ALA A 107 -33.37 2.69 26.27
C ALA A 107 -32.71 1.34 25.92
N SER A 108 -31.62 0.98 26.61
CA SER A 108 -30.99 -0.33 26.53
C SER A 108 -31.74 -1.38 27.35
N ARG A 109 -32.17 -1.07 28.57
CA ARG A 109 -32.89 -2.02 29.43
C ARG A 109 -34.25 -2.43 28.85
N SER A 110 -34.99 -1.49 28.26
CA SER A 110 -36.35 -1.74 27.74
C SER A 110 -36.44 -2.88 26.73
N LEU A 111 -35.38 -3.13 25.95
CA LEU A 111 -35.31 -4.21 24.96
C LEU A 111 -34.57 -5.46 25.46
N LEU A 112 -33.94 -5.40 26.63
CA LEU A 112 -33.27 -6.54 27.26
C LEU A 112 -34.21 -7.39 28.11
N GLU A 113 -35.34 -6.87 28.56
CA GLU A 113 -36.24 -7.60 29.47
C GLU A 113 -36.70 -8.95 28.91
N GLU A 114 -37.12 -9.00 27.64
CA GLU A 114 -37.54 -10.24 26.98
C GLU A 114 -36.38 -11.24 26.86
N LEU A 115 -35.18 -10.75 26.50
CA LEU A 115 -33.99 -11.57 26.38
C LEU A 115 -33.54 -12.12 27.75
N ALA A 116 -33.60 -11.29 28.79
CA ALA A 116 -33.24 -11.67 30.16
C ALA A 116 -34.21 -12.72 30.72
N LYS A 117 -35.53 -12.56 30.49
CA LYS A 117 -36.54 -13.58 30.83
C LYS A 117 -36.27 -14.91 30.12
N SER A 118 -35.92 -14.86 28.83
CA SER A 118 -35.58 -16.06 28.05
C SER A 118 -34.28 -16.73 28.54
N ASP A 119 -33.22 -15.97 28.84
CA ASP A 119 -31.98 -16.52 29.41
C ASP A 119 -32.23 -17.15 30.79
N LYS A 120 -33.03 -16.49 31.63
CA LYS A 120 -33.43 -17.02 32.94
C LYS A 120 -34.15 -18.36 32.78
N MET A 121 -35.10 -18.47 31.86
CA MET A 121 -35.80 -19.73 31.58
C MET A 121 -34.83 -20.86 31.16
N VAL A 122 -33.84 -20.56 30.31
CA VAL A 122 -32.79 -21.53 29.95
C VAL A 122 -31.94 -21.92 31.16
N ARG A 123 -31.57 -20.96 32.02
CA ARG A 123 -30.79 -21.22 33.23
C ARG A 123 -31.56 -22.01 34.27
N ASP A 124 -32.85 -21.72 34.47
CA ASP A 124 -33.73 -22.41 35.41
C ASP A 124 -33.87 -23.88 35.01
N ILE A 125 -34.14 -24.17 33.72
CA ILE A 125 -34.17 -25.56 33.20
C ILE A 125 -32.83 -26.26 33.42
N LYS A 126 -31.69 -25.61 33.10
CA LYS A 126 -30.36 -26.18 33.37
C LYS A 126 -30.12 -26.37 34.88
N GLY A 127 -30.66 -25.49 35.70
CA GLY A 127 -30.60 -25.48 37.16
C GLY A 127 -31.28 -26.68 37.79
N GLU A 128 -32.36 -27.19 37.19
CA GLU A 128 -33.03 -28.44 37.62
C GLU A 128 -32.03 -29.60 37.73
N THR A 129 -31.04 -29.67 36.84
CA THR A 129 -30.00 -30.74 36.87
C THR A 129 -28.84 -30.46 37.83
N LYS A 130 -28.76 -29.25 38.39
CA LYS A 130 -27.70 -28.79 39.30
C LYS A 130 -28.13 -28.74 40.77
N GLY A 131 -29.41 -28.97 41.06
CA GLY A 131 -29.93 -28.99 42.43
C GLY A 131 -29.16 -29.93 43.36
N LYS A 132 -28.93 -29.48 44.60
CA LYS A 132 -28.29 -30.29 45.66
C LYS A 132 -29.17 -31.46 46.14
N SER A 133 -30.49 -31.39 45.87
CA SER A 133 -31.49 -32.38 46.26
C SER A 133 -31.55 -33.64 45.38
N LEU A 134 -30.84 -33.68 44.24
CA LEU A 134 -30.86 -34.80 43.30
C LEU A 134 -29.58 -35.64 43.38
N THR A 135 -29.73 -36.96 43.47
CA THR A 135 -28.62 -37.91 43.39
C THR A 135 -28.00 -37.94 41.99
N LYS A 136 -26.78 -38.46 41.87
CA LYS A 136 -26.06 -38.55 40.58
C LYS A 136 -26.86 -39.35 39.53
N ALA A 137 -27.53 -40.42 39.94
CA ALA A 137 -28.39 -41.24 39.08
C ALA A 137 -29.63 -40.46 38.59
N GLN A 138 -30.32 -39.76 39.49
CA GLN A 138 -31.49 -38.94 39.14
C GLN A 138 -31.14 -37.81 38.17
N LYS A 139 -29.97 -37.19 38.31
CA LYS A 139 -29.45 -36.18 37.37
C LYS A 139 -29.24 -36.75 35.97
N ILE A 140 -28.77 -38.00 35.86
CA ILE A 140 -28.56 -38.68 34.58
C ILE A 140 -29.91 -39.00 33.94
N THR A 141 -30.85 -39.57 34.69
CA THR A 141 -32.20 -39.90 34.19
C THR A 141 -32.95 -38.65 33.72
N LEU A 142 -32.88 -37.55 34.48
CA LEU A 142 -33.52 -36.28 34.10
C LEU A 142 -32.93 -35.72 32.79
N LYS A 143 -31.60 -35.73 32.64
CA LYS A 143 -30.92 -35.31 31.39
C LYS A 143 -31.24 -36.23 30.21
N ALA A 144 -31.48 -37.51 30.46
CA ALA A 144 -31.85 -38.48 29.43
C ALA A 144 -33.32 -38.33 29.00
N SER A 145 -34.19 -37.81 29.87
CA SER A 145 -35.62 -37.67 29.60
C SER A 145 -35.90 -36.79 28.38
N GLN A 146 -36.83 -37.25 27.55
CA GLN A 146 -37.24 -36.57 26.32
C GLN A 146 -37.85 -35.18 26.62
N LYS A 147 -38.73 -35.11 27.63
CA LYS A 147 -39.38 -33.88 28.09
C LYS A 147 -38.39 -32.79 28.53
N TYR A 148 -37.29 -33.15 29.20
CA TYR A 148 -36.24 -32.20 29.56
C TYR A 148 -35.51 -31.65 28.33
N LYS A 149 -35.14 -32.55 27.39
CA LYS A 149 -34.45 -32.16 26.16
C LYS A 149 -35.30 -31.24 25.29
N GLU A 150 -36.58 -31.51 25.14
CA GLU A 150 -37.52 -30.68 24.39
C GLU A 150 -37.69 -29.28 25.00
N ARG A 151 -37.91 -29.18 26.33
CA ARG A 151 -37.99 -27.89 27.03
C ARG A 151 -36.72 -27.06 26.86
N LEU A 152 -35.55 -27.69 27.01
CA LEU A 152 -34.26 -27.01 26.87
C LEU A 152 -34.01 -26.58 25.42
N ALA A 153 -34.39 -27.40 24.44
CA ALA A 153 -34.26 -27.09 23.03
C ALA A 153 -35.18 -25.93 22.63
N GLU A 154 -36.43 -25.91 23.09
CA GLU A 154 -37.38 -24.83 22.84
C GLU A 154 -36.92 -23.51 23.46
N ALA A 155 -36.61 -23.52 24.76
CA ALA A 155 -36.09 -22.33 25.45
C ALA A 155 -34.79 -21.83 24.80
N GLY A 156 -33.91 -22.76 24.38
CA GLY A 156 -32.70 -22.45 23.64
C GLY A 156 -32.97 -21.85 22.25
N ARG A 157 -34.00 -22.30 21.53
CA ARG A 157 -34.40 -21.76 20.22
C ARG A 157 -34.94 -20.34 20.37
N VAL A 158 -35.83 -20.11 21.33
CA VAL A 158 -36.37 -18.78 21.64
C VAL A 158 -35.25 -17.81 22.02
N PHE A 159 -34.35 -18.22 22.92
CA PHE A 159 -33.20 -17.40 23.33
C PHE A 159 -32.29 -17.05 22.14
N LYS A 160 -31.95 -18.03 21.28
CA LYS A 160 -31.13 -17.79 20.08
C LYS A 160 -31.79 -16.80 19.13
N ARG A 161 -33.10 -16.92 18.89
CA ARG A 161 -33.86 -16.00 18.05
C ARG A 161 -33.83 -14.58 18.62
N LEU A 162 -34.21 -14.40 19.88
CA LEU A 162 -34.21 -13.09 20.54
C LEU A 162 -32.81 -12.45 20.54
N LYS A 163 -31.76 -13.26 20.76
CA LYS A 163 -30.37 -12.80 20.70
C LYS A 163 -29.96 -12.35 19.30
N ALA A 164 -30.40 -13.03 18.25
CA ALA A 164 -30.11 -12.62 16.87
C ALA A 164 -30.86 -11.33 16.47
N GLU A 165 -32.08 -11.15 16.96
CA GLU A 165 -32.93 -9.99 16.65
C GLU A 165 -32.59 -8.73 17.45
N ILE A 166 -31.83 -8.85 18.54
CA ILE A 166 -31.63 -7.72 19.47
C ILE A 166 -30.95 -6.50 18.81
N ILE A 167 -29.91 -6.73 18.01
CA ILE A 167 -29.20 -5.64 17.32
C ILE A 167 -30.09 -5.00 16.25
N PRO A 168 -30.75 -5.75 15.34
CA PRO A 168 -31.75 -5.18 14.43
C PRO A 168 -32.87 -4.41 15.13
N ARG A 169 -33.35 -4.87 16.31
CA ARG A 169 -34.37 -4.14 17.09
C ARG A 169 -33.85 -2.81 17.60
N TYR A 170 -32.63 -2.77 18.15
CA TYR A 170 -31.97 -1.51 18.52
C TYR A 170 -31.77 -0.59 17.32
N ARG A 171 -31.35 -1.13 16.16
CA ARG A 171 -31.22 -0.34 14.92
C ARG A 171 -32.49 0.42 14.59
N ARG A 172 -33.63 -0.25 14.76
CA ARG A 172 -34.95 0.27 14.40
C ARG A 172 -35.51 1.23 15.44
N SER A 173 -35.30 0.98 16.73
CA SER A 173 -35.88 1.77 17.82
C SER A 173 -35.05 3.00 18.21
N TRP A 174 -33.73 2.89 18.23
CA TRP A 174 -32.84 3.93 18.75
C TRP A 174 -32.75 5.16 17.83
N ARG A 175 -32.67 6.35 18.43
CA ARG A 175 -32.57 7.65 17.77
C ARG A 175 -31.58 8.56 18.53
N GLY A 176 -31.00 9.55 17.86
CA GLY A 176 -30.14 10.53 18.50
C GLY A 176 -28.78 9.98 18.97
N PRO A 177 -28.22 10.44 20.11
CA PRO A 177 -26.80 10.23 20.42
C PRO A 177 -26.36 8.76 20.66
N HIS A 178 -27.21 7.92 21.24
CA HIS A 178 -26.89 6.49 21.43
C HIS A 178 -27.01 5.70 20.11
N ARG A 179 -27.79 6.22 19.14
CA ARG A 179 -27.81 5.72 17.75
C ARG A 179 -26.49 6.02 17.05
N GLU A 180 -25.92 7.22 17.25
CA GLU A 180 -24.62 7.61 16.69
C GLU A 180 -23.49 6.70 17.15
N TRP A 181 -23.46 6.32 18.43
CA TRP A 181 -22.51 5.32 18.93
C TRP A 181 -22.67 3.96 18.22
N MET A 182 -23.91 3.48 18.05
CA MET A 182 -24.16 2.23 17.34
C MET A 182 -23.71 2.31 15.87
N ASP A 183 -23.94 3.45 15.20
CA ASP A 183 -23.48 3.70 13.84
C ASP A 183 -21.94 3.70 13.74
N ALA A 184 -21.22 4.20 14.75
CA ALA A 184 -19.75 4.10 14.80
C ALA A 184 -19.27 2.67 15.09
N ALA A 185 -19.92 1.97 16.02
CA ALA A 185 -19.46 0.67 16.51
C ALA A 185 -19.79 -0.50 15.57
N MET A 186 -20.77 -0.37 14.66
CA MET A 186 -21.16 -1.44 13.75
C MET A 186 -21.98 -0.99 12.53
N VAL A 187 -22.08 -1.89 11.55
CA VAL A 187 -23.01 -1.80 10.41
C VAL A 187 -23.83 -3.09 10.35
N LEU A 188 -25.08 -3.00 9.91
CA LEU A 188 -25.89 -4.18 9.59
C LEU A 188 -25.81 -4.47 8.09
N GLY A 189 -25.52 -5.73 7.73
CA GLY A 189 -25.66 -6.22 6.36
C GLY A 189 -27.12 -6.33 5.93
N ASP A 190 -27.34 -6.61 4.63
CA ASP A 190 -28.68 -6.78 4.05
C ASP A 190 -29.46 -7.93 4.70
N ASP A 191 -28.75 -8.93 5.24
CA ASP A 191 -29.27 -10.08 5.98
C ASP A 191 -29.51 -9.78 7.48
N GLY A 192 -29.26 -8.55 7.92
CA GLY A 192 -29.35 -8.14 9.33
C GLY A 192 -28.16 -8.56 10.19
N THR A 193 -27.12 -9.17 9.62
CA THR A 193 -25.93 -9.60 10.36
C THR A 193 -25.06 -8.39 10.72
N PRO A 194 -24.65 -8.23 11.99
CA PRO A 194 -23.78 -7.13 12.40
C PRO A 194 -22.33 -7.36 11.94
N GLN A 195 -21.72 -6.29 11.49
CA GLN A 195 -20.33 -6.23 11.06
C GLN A 195 -19.65 -5.08 11.79
N PHE A 196 -18.41 -5.28 12.22
CA PHE A 196 -17.74 -4.37 13.15
C PHE A 196 -16.46 -3.78 12.54
N PRO A 197 -16.31 -2.44 12.51
CA PRO A 197 -15.05 -1.82 12.11
C PRO A 197 -13.97 -2.07 13.19
N ALA A 198 -12.74 -2.32 12.76
CA ALA A 198 -11.62 -2.60 13.67
C ALA A 198 -11.34 -1.47 14.68
N LEU A 199 -11.64 -0.22 14.31
CA LEU A 199 -11.47 0.96 15.16
C LEU A 199 -12.17 0.80 16.52
N LEU A 200 -13.30 0.10 16.59
CA LEU A 200 -14.07 -0.12 17.82
C LEU A 200 -14.20 -1.61 18.17
N GLY A 201 -13.28 -2.45 17.67
CA GLY A 201 -13.23 -3.87 17.97
C GLY A 201 -14.47 -4.63 17.51
N THR A 202 -15.07 -5.44 18.38
CA THR A 202 -16.30 -6.19 18.10
C THR A 202 -17.49 -5.50 18.75
N GLY A 203 -17.94 -4.39 18.16
CA GLY A 203 -19.11 -3.65 18.63
C GLY A 203 -18.86 -2.92 19.96
N GLY A 204 -17.69 -2.31 20.12
CA GLY A 204 -17.29 -1.62 21.34
C GLY A 204 -16.58 -2.50 22.37
N ASN A 205 -16.01 -3.63 21.94
CA ASN A 205 -15.29 -4.56 22.80
C ASN A 205 -13.94 -4.95 22.18
N ASP A 206 -12.87 -4.96 22.98
CA ASP A 206 -11.58 -5.54 22.62
C ASP A 206 -11.16 -6.63 23.62
N GLY A 207 -11.26 -7.89 23.17
CA GLY A 207 -11.04 -9.05 24.02
C GLY A 207 -12.04 -9.11 25.18
N ARG A 208 -11.57 -8.84 26.39
CA ARG A 208 -12.39 -8.79 27.62
C ARG A 208 -12.81 -7.37 28.01
N LEU A 209 -12.25 -6.34 27.37
CA LEU A 209 -12.48 -4.96 27.71
C LEU A 209 -13.65 -4.39 26.90
N ASP A 210 -14.77 -4.11 27.58
CA ASP A 210 -15.86 -3.35 26.99
C ASP A 210 -15.59 -1.85 27.10
N PHE A 211 -15.53 -1.16 25.96
CA PHE A 211 -15.22 0.27 25.90
C PHE A 211 -16.31 1.13 26.52
N THR A 212 -17.58 0.75 26.42
CA THR A 212 -18.68 1.53 26.99
C THR A 212 -18.74 1.43 28.51
N ASN A 213 -18.54 0.23 29.05
CA ASN A 213 -18.45 0.05 30.50
C ASN A 213 -17.21 0.75 31.07
N ASN A 214 -16.04 0.61 30.42
CA ASN A 214 -14.85 1.33 30.84
C ASN A 214 -15.05 2.86 30.80
N PHE A 215 -15.71 3.38 29.75
CA PHE A 215 -16.06 4.80 29.65
C PHE A 215 -16.91 5.27 30.84
N MET A 216 -17.97 4.53 31.17
CA MET A 216 -18.84 4.82 32.30
C MET A 216 -18.10 4.79 33.65
N GLN A 217 -17.20 3.83 33.86
CA GLN A 217 -16.36 3.79 35.06
C GLN A 217 -15.40 4.99 35.12
N ARG A 218 -14.79 5.40 33.99
CA ARG A 218 -13.94 6.59 33.95
C ARG A 218 -14.72 7.88 34.25
N LEU A 219 -16.00 7.97 33.89
CA LEU A 219 -16.84 9.09 34.33
C LEU A 219 -16.95 9.13 35.87
N GLY A 220 -17.11 7.98 36.52
CA GLY A 220 -17.14 7.88 37.99
C GLY A 220 -15.81 8.15 38.67
N ASP A 221 -14.70 8.02 37.94
CA ASP A 221 -13.40 8.44 38.43
C ASP A 221 -13.22 9.94 38.37
N VAL A 222 -13.81 10.64 37.38
CA VAL A 222 -13.63 12.10 37.18
C VAL A 222 -14.67 12.92 37.93
N PHE A 223 -15.89 12.39 38.06
CA PHE A 223 -17.03 13.11 38.62
C PHE A 223 -17.64 12.33 39.79
N ASP A 224 -18.07 13.05 40.82
CA ASP A 224 -18.87 12.49 41.88
C ASP A 224 -20.28 12.21 41.36
N ILE A 225 -20.55 10.95 41.04
CA ILE A 225 -21.84 10.50 40.51
C ILE A 225 -22.97 10.58 41.56
N VAL A 226 -22.61 10.56 42.84
CA VAL A 226 -23.56 10.53 43.97
C VAL A 226 -24.04 11.94 44.33
N SER A 227 -23.19 12.95 44.16
CA SER A 227 -23.57 14.36 44.31
C SER A 227 -24.73 14.74 43.37
N ALA A 228 -25.68 15.53 43.88
CA ALA A 228 -26.81 16.02 43.11
C ALA A 228 -26.40 16.94 41.95
N GLU A 229 -25.24 17.58 42.07
CA GLU A 229 -24.66 18.49 41.09
C GLU A 229 -23.77 17.75 40.08
N GLY A 230 -23.25 16.57 40.42
CA GLY A 230 -22.29 15.85 39.58
C GLY A 230 -20.94 16.55 39.48
N SER A 231 -20.46 17.08 40.62
CA SER A 231 -19.23 17.88 40.72
C SER A 231 -17.99 17.05 40.36
N TYR A 232 -16.94 17.71 39.83
CA TYR A 232 -15.67 17.03 39.56
C TYR A 232 -14.89 16.73 40.85
N ILE A 233 -14.11 15.64 40.85
CA ILE A 233 -13.25 15.30 41.99
C ILE A 233 -11.91 16.07 41.95
N ALA A 234 -11.21 16.19 43.07
CA ALA A 234 -10.00 17.04 43.17
C ALA A 234 -8.94 16.79 42.08
N HIS A 235 -8.66 15.53 41.73
CA HIS A 235 -7.66 15.17 40.71
C HIS A 235 -8.12 15.41 39.26
N ALA A 236 -9.42 15.65 39.03
CA ALA A 236 -9.95 15.87 37.69
C ALA A 236 -9.33 17.09 37.00
N ARG A 237 -9.00 18.15 37.76
CA ARG A 237 -8.36 19.35 37.22
C ARG A 237 -7.02 19.02 36.56
N ASP A 238 -6.18 18.23 37.24
CA ASP A 238 -4.87 17.83 36.71
C ASP A 238 -5.01 16.92 35.49
N TRP A 239 -5.98 16.01 35.51
CA TRP A 239 -6.30 15.15 34.37
C TRP A 239 -6.79 15.91 33.14
N VAL A 240 -7.65 16.93 33.32
CA VAL A 240 -8.09 17.84 32.24
C VAL A 240 -6.92 18.65 31.71
N ALA A 241 -6.12 19.25 32.60
CA ALA A 241 -4.96 20.04 32.20
C ALA A 241 -3.94 19.19 31.44
N SER A 242 -3.74 17.93 31.83
CA SER A 242 -2.91 16.98 31.08
C SER A 242 -3.49 16.64 29.71
N ALA A 243 -4.80 16.34 29.65
CA ALA A 243 -5.44 15.93 28.42
C ALA A 243 -5.40 17.04 27.35
N LEU A 244 -5.56 18.30 27.75
CA LEU A 244 -5.53 19.47 26.87
C LEU A 244 -4.10 19.96 26.60
N TRP A 245 -3.27 20.10 27.65
CA TRP A 245 -2.01 20.86 27.59
C TRP A 245 -0.75 20.02 27.80
N ALA A 246 -0.87 18.69 27.94
CA ALA A 246 0.24 17.81 28.32
C ALA A 246 0.93 18.22 29.63
N SER A 247 0.19 18.86 30.56
CA SER A 247 0.69 19.11 31.92
C SER A 247 1.07 17.78 32.61
N PRO A 248 2.19 17.72 33.34
CA PRO A 248 2.57 16.55 34.12
C PRO A 248 1.54 16.20 35.18
N VAL A 249 1.27 14.91 35.39
CA VAL A 249 0.31 14.42 36.40
C VAL A 249 0.97 13.35 37.27
N ILE A 250 0.86 13.51 38.58
CA ILE A 250 1.40 12.57 39.58
C ILE A 250 0.41 11.43 39.89
N GLY A 251 -0.87 11.58 39.53
CA GLY A 251 -1.96 10.62 39.79
C GLY A 251 -2.51 9.87 38.57
N TYR A 252 -1.66 9.32 37.70
CA TYR A 252 -2.15 8.37 36.69
C TYR A 252 -2.74 7.13 37.37
N GLN A 253 -3.86 6.61 36.84
CA GLN A 253 -4.38 5.34 37.33
C GLN A 253 -3.51 4.19 36.83
N ILE A 254 -2.99 3.39 37.76
CA ILE A 254 -2.10 2.28 37.49
C ILE A 254 -2.89 0.98 37.33
N GLY A 255 -2.61 0.20 36.28
CA GLY A 255 -3.17 -1.14 36.08
C GLY A 255 -4.56 -1.16 35.41
N ASN A 256 -5.14 -0.01 35.11
CA ASN A 256 -6.41 0.10 34.38
C ASN A 256 -6.19 -0.06 32.87
N ALA A 257 -7.07 -0.80 32.21
CA ALA A 257 -6.92 -1.09 30.79
C ALA A 257 -7.09 0.17 29.92
N VAL A 258 -6.06 0.49 29.13
CA VAL A 258 -6.03 1.65 28.22
C VAL A 258 -6.66 1.38 26.84
N GLY A 259 -7.08 0.13 26.59
CA GLY A 259 -7.57 -0.32 25.30
C GLY A 259 -6.50 -0.36 24.21
N GLN A 260 -6.93 -0.38 22.95
CA GLN A 260 -6.03 -0.56 21.81
C GLN A 260 -5.32 0.73 21.34
N TYR A 261 -5.67 1.90 21.87
CA TYR A 261 -5.33 3.20 21.27
C TYR A 261 -4.08 3.87 21.81
N LEU A 262 -3.57 3.41 22.96
CA LEU A 262 -2.42 3.97 23.66
C LEU A 262 -1.36 2.87 23.92
N PRO A 263 -0.69 2.36 22.86
CA PRO A 263 0.24 1.23 23.01
C PRO A 263 1.37 1.50 24.01
N GLY A 264 1.92 2.71 24.04
CA GLY A 264 2.99 3.09 24.97
C GLY A 264 2.56 3.14 26.45
N MET A 265 1.26 3.27 26.72
CA MET A 265 0.72 3.35 28.09
C MET A 265 0.06 2.04 28.55
N SER A 266 0.14 0.98 27.73
CA SER A 266 -0.50 -0.31 28.00
C SER A 266 0.23 -1.18 29.02
N GLY A 267 1.34 -0.71 29.58
CA GLY A 267 2.18 -1.45 30.52
C GLY A 267 2.87 -2.67 29.90
N GLY A 268 3.59 -3.42 30.72
CA GLY A 268 4.35 -4.61 30.33
C GLY A 268 5.85 -4.50 30.59
N ALA A 269 6.60 -5.44 30.00
CA ALA A 269 8.03 -5.54 30.19
C ALA A 269 8.76 -4.22 29.89
N ASN A 270 9.61 -3.78 30.82
CA ASN A 270 10.38 -2.53 30.73
C ASN A 270 9.53 -1.24 30.57
N SER A 271 8.27 -1.25 31.03
CA SER A 271 7.43 -0.04 31.01
C SER A 271 7.65 0.90 32.22
N THR A 272 8.40 0.46 33.22
CA THR A 272 8.85 1.28 34.37
C THR A 272 10.32 1.00 34.66
N ASN A 273 10.88 1.59 35.72
CA ASN A 273 12.24 1.28 36.19
C ASN A 273 12.39 -0.18 36.69
N GLY A 274 11.30 -0.96 36.75
CA GLY A 274 11.30 -2.40 37.01
C GLY A 274 11.16 -3.25 35.74
N PRO A 275 11.30 -4.59 35.86
CA PRO A 275 11.22 -5.51 34.73
C PRO A 275 9.82 -5.56 34.10
N ASP A 276 8.77 -5.17 34.83
CA ASP A 276 7.38 -5.07 34.39
C ASP A 276 6.72 -3.84 35.03
N GLY A 277 5.65 -3.34 34.44
CA GLY A 277 4.94 -2.16 34.93
C GLY A 277 3.47 -2.16 34.53
N GLY A 278 2.62 -1.63 35.41
CA GLY A 278 1.19 -1.47 35.14
C GLY A 278 0.94 -0.45 34.04
N SER A 279 -0.21 -0.56 33.37
CA SER A 279 -0.68 0.46 32.45
C SER A 279 -0.90 1.80 33.17
N LEU A 280 -0.71 2.91 32.46
CA LEU A 280 -0.92 4.26 32.98
C LEU A 280 -2.09 4.91 32.24
N LEU A 281 -3.15 5.24 32.96
CA LEU A 281 -4.36 5.80 32.36
C LEU A 281 -4.73 7.14 32.98
N ASN A 282 -4.86 8.16 32.13
CA ASN A 282 -5.59 9.38 32.46
C ASN A 282 -7.07 9.15 32.08
N PRO A 283 -8.02 9.16 33.04
CA PRO A 283 -9.44 8.99 32.75
C PRO A 283 -9.99 9.95 31.69
N MET A 284 -9.55 11.21 31.69
CA MET A 284 -10.00 12.21 30.73
C MET A 284 -9.51 11.92 29.31
N ASP A 285 -8.30 11.36 29.16
CA ASP A 285 -7.82 10.94 27.84
C ASP A 285 -8.72 9.84 27.26
N PHE A 286 -9.14 8.86 28.08
CA PHE A 286 -10.04 7.80 27.63
C PHE A 286 -11.44 8.32 27.29
N ILE A 287 -12.01 9.19 28.14
CA ILE A 287 -13.33 9.79 27.92
C ILE A 287 -13.34 10.57 26.60
N LEU A 288 -12.42 11.51 26.43
CA LEU A 288 -12.37 12.37 25.24
C LEU A 288 -12.03 11.58 23.96
N MET A 289 -11.19 10.55 24.07
CA MET A 289 -10.92 9.63 22.96
C MET A 289 -12.19 8.91 22.50
N MET A 290 -12.98 8.35 23.43
CA MET A 290 -14.24 7.69 23.10
C MET A 290 -15.25 8.66 22.48
N GLU A 291 -15.32 9.88 23.00
CA GLU A 291 -16.16 10.95 22.45
C GLU A 291 -15.80 11.32 21.01
N GLY A 292 -14.51 11.31 20.67
CA GLY A 292 -14.04 11.54 19.31
C GLY A 292 -14.26 10.35 18.36
N ALA A 293 -14.22 9.12 18.88
CA ALA A 293 -14.43 7.92 18.06
C ALA A 293 -15.83 7.84 17.46
N VAL A 294 -16.84 8.47 18.08
CA VAL A 294 -18.22 8.56 17.58
C VAL A 294 -18.30 9.21 16.19
N LEU A 295 -17.35 10.07 15.82
CA LEU A 295 -17.31 10.71 14.50
C LEU A 295 -17.03 9.73 13.35
N PHE A 296 -16.46 8.55 13.65
CA PHE A 296 -16.15 7.53 12.65
C PHE A 296 -17.33 6.57 12.45
N ALA A 297 -18.47 7.12 11.99
CA ALA A 297 -19.63 6.33 11.62
C ALA A 297 -19.25 5.25 10.59
N ALA A 298 -19.53 4.00 10.92
CA ALA A 298 -19.21 2.84 10.10
C ALA A 298 -20.16 2.74 8.90
N HIS A 299 -19.63 2.25 7.78
CA HIS A 299 -20.40 2.08 6.55
C HIS A 299 -20.18 0.68 5.95
N ALA A 300 -21.19 0.16 5.26
CA ALA A 300 -21.08 -1.08 4.51
C ALA A 300 -20.23 -0.85 3.26
N THR A 301 -19.23 -1.70 3.03
CA THR A 301 -18.43 -1.71 1.81
C THR A 301 -18.75 -2.97 1.00
N HIS A 302 -19.35 -2.78 -0.18
CA HIS A 302 -19.64 -3.89 -1.09
C HIS A 302 -18.39 -4.28 -1.88
N ARG A 303 -18.08 -5.57 -1.89
CA ARG A 303 -17.09 -6.16 -2.79
C ARG A 303 -17.83 -6.63 -4.04
N LEU A 304 -17.69 -5.92 -5.16
CA LEU A 304 -18.26 -6.36 -6.45
C LEU A 304 -17.59 -7.68 -6.87
N GLY A 305 -18.29 -8.79 -6.65
CA GLY A 305 -17.91 -10.16 -7.02
C GLY A 305 -18.98 -11.14 -6.53
N LEU A 306 -19.35 -12.13 -7.34
CA LEU A 306 -20.48 -13.05 -7.14
C LEU A 306 -20.39 -13.97 -5.91
N ASN A 307 -19.36 -13.83 -5.04
CA ASN A 307 -19.08 -14.75 -3.94
C ASN A 307 -18.40 -14.10 -2.70
N GLU A 308 -18.49 -12.79 -2.47
CA GLU A 308 -17.74 -12.14 -1.37
C GLU A 308 -18.59 -11.26 -0.44
N PHE A 309 -18.43 -11.50 0.87
CA PHE A 309 -19.11 -10.83 1.99
C PHE A 309 -18.89 -9.30 2.00
N SER A 310 -19.96 -8.55 2.28
CA SER A 310 -19.90 -7.13 2.69
C SER A 310 -19.02 -6.99 3.94
N ARG A 311 -18.25 -5.91 4.08
CA ARG A 311 -17.46 -5.59 5.29
C ARG A 311 -17.86 -4.21 5.83
N ALA A 312 -17.97 -4.08 7.16
CA ALA A 312 -18.03 -2.79 7.83
C ALA A 312 -16.65 -2.14 7.82
N ALA A 313 -16.58 -0.89 7.39
CA ALA A 313 -15.38 -0.09 7.43
C ALA A 313 -15.69 1.25 8.09
N ALA A 314 -14.80 1.68 8.99
CA ALA A 314 -14.72 3.08 9.38
C ALA A 314 -14.22 3.91 8.17
N PRO A 315 -14.49 5.22 8.13
CA PRO A 315 -13.92 6.12 7.12
C PRO A 315 -12.41 5.89 6.94
N PHE A 316 -11.93 5.78 5.70
CA PHE A 316 -10.51 5.55 5.38
C PHE A 316 -9.88 4.26 5.96
N ALA A 317 -10.69 3.24 6.23
CA ALA A 317 -10.19 1.91 6.58
C ALA A 317 -10.03 1.01 5.35
N VAL A 318 -8.92 0.26 5.29
CA VAL A 318 -8.63 -0.71 4.22
C VAL A 318 -8.12 -2.02 4.80
N SER A 319 -8.03 -3.07 3.96
CA SER A 319 -7.39 -4.31 4.39
C SER A 319 -5.91 -4.09 4.72
N ALA A 320 -5.40 -4.83 5.70
CA ALA A 320 -4.00 -4.73 6.11
C ALA A 320 -3.13 -5.29 5.00
N GLN A 321 -2.05 -4.59 4.69
CA GLN A 321 -0.95 -5.15 3.91
C GLN A 321 0.37 -4.73 4.53
N SER A 322 1.37 -5.59 4.42
CA SER A 322 2.74 -5.31 4.86
C SER A 322 3.45 -4.28 3.95
N VAL A 323 2.81 -3.16 3.59
CA VAL A 323 3.32 -2.17 2.62
C VAL A 323 3.58 -0.82 3.31
N GLY A 324 4.75 -0.24 3.06
CA GLY A 324 5.14 1.09 3.54
C GLY A 324 5.49 1.16 5.03
N TYR A 325 5.84 0.03 5.66
CA TYR A 325 6.31 -0.06 7.05
C TYR A 325 7.54 -0.98 7.13
N ALA A 326 8.61 -0.50 7.78
CA ALA A 326 9.94 -1.12 7.74
C ALA A 326 10.07 -2.41 8.56
N SER A 327 9.23 -2.63 9.57
CA SER A 327 9.32 -3.80 10.47
C SER A 327 8.17 -4.81 10.35
N ALA A 328 7.35 -4.73 9.31
CA ALA A 328 6.17 -5.61 9.20
C ALA A 328 6.61 -7.08 8.98
N ALA A 329 6.19 -7.99 9.86
CA ALA A 329 6.28 -9.43 9.68
C ALA A 329 4.99 -9.99 9.04
N ASP A 330 5.05 -11.19 8.44
CA ASP A 330 3.87 -11.86 7.87
C ASP A 330 2.79 -12.15 8.94
N SER A 331 3.18 -12.26 10.22
CA SER A 331 2.27 -12.35 11.37
C SER A 331 1.52 -11.05 11.68
N ASP A 332 1.99 -9.91 11.14
CA ASP A 332 1.44 -8.58 11.40
C ASP A 332 0.38 -8.18 10.36
N GLU A 333 0.14 -9.00 9.33
CA GLU A 333 -1.04 -8.90 8.48
C GLU A 333 -2.29 -9.29 9.29
N SER A 334 -2.68 -8.43 10.23
CA SER A 334 -3.83 -8.72 11.06
C SER A 334 -5.10 -8.74 10.22
N ALA A 335 -6.02 -9.62 10.60
CA ALA A 335 -7.34 -9.70 9.99
C ALA A 335 -8.15 -8.38 10.13
N ARG A 336 -7.73 -7.45 11.00
CA ARG A 336 -8.45 -6.22 11.35
C ARG A 336 -8.19 -5.04 10.43
N GLY A 337 -7.13 -5.04 9.63
CA GLY A 337 -6.92 -4.02 8.60
C GLY A 337 -6.03 -2.85 9.00
N GLU A 338 -6.00 -1.83 8.14
CA GLU A 338 -5.35 -0.54 8.36
C GLU A 338 -6.37 0.59 8.46
N GLN A 339 -6.08 1.57 9.31
CA GLN A 339 -6.87 2.79 9.48
C GLN A 339 -5.99 4.00 9.14
N TRP A 340 -6.45 4.84 8.20
CA TRP A 340 -5.73 6.05 7.81
C TRP A 340 -6.45 7.27 8.40
N MET A 341 -5.77 8.05 9.24
CA MET A 341 -6.33 9.21 9.92
C MET A 341 -5.93 10.51 9.21
N PRO A 342 -6.88 11.28 8.66
CA PRO A 342 -6.57 12.48 7.88
C PRO A 342 -5.99 13.60 8.74
N LEU A 343 -4.97 14.26 8.22
CA LEU A 343 -4.33 15.43 8.82
C LEU A 343 -4.55 16.62 7.88
N TRP A 344 -5.47 17.49 8.25
CA TRP A 344 -5.75 18.73 7.53
C TRP A 344 -5.04 19.92 8.18
N SER A 345 -4.58 20.86 7.35
CA SER A 345 -3.86 22.05 7.79
C SER A 345 -4.75 23.28 7.95
N GLN A 346 -5.95 23.28 7.36
CA GLN A 346 -6.87 24.42 7.37
C GLN A 346 -7.92 24.31 8.47
N PRO A 347 -8.30 25.40 9.18
CA PRO A 347 -9.30 25.34 10.24
C PRO A 347 -10.69 24.87 9.75
N ILE A 348 -11.12 23.68 10.16
CA ILE A 348 -12.46 23.15 9.84
C ILE A 348 -13.37 23.14 11.06
N ASN A 349 -14.66 23.38 10.85
CA ASN A 349 -15.69 23.22 11.87
C ASN A 349 -16.20 21.76 11.95
N LEU A 350 -17.06 21.49 12.93
CA LEU A 350 -17.60 20.14 13.16
C LEU A 350 -18.42 19.61 11.96
N MET A 351 -19.20 20.46 11.28
CA MET A 351 -20.01 20.04 10.13
C MET A 351 -19.12 19.64 8.94
N GLU A 352 -18.08 20.44 8.67
CA GLU A 352 -17.06 20.15 7.64
C GLU A 352 -16.32 18.85 7.96
N LEU A 353 -15.96 18.61 9.23
CA LEU A 353 -15.34 17.36 9.67
C LEU A 353 -16.26 16.14 9.49
N LYS A 354 -17.53 16.24 9.90
CA LYS A 354 -18.52 15.16 9.71
C LYS A 354 -18.69 14.83 8.21
N ARG A 355 -18.71 15.85 7.35
CA ARG A 355 -18.76 15.66 5.89
C ARG A 355 -17.49 14.99 5.35
N LEU A 356 -16.30 15.44 5.77
CA LEU A 356 -15.02 14.86 5.36
C LEU A 356 -14.95 13.36 5.70
N LEU A 357 -15.39 12.97 6.89
CA LEU A 357 -15.41 11.57 7.34
C LEU A 357 -16.50 10.76 6.62
N ALA A 358 -17.69 11.33 6.38
CA ALA A 358 -18.75 10.66 5.62
C ALA A 358 -18.35 10.37 4.16
N GLU A 359 -17.55 11.27 3.57
CA GLU A 359 -16.96 11.11 2.23
C GLU A 359 -15.74 10.18 2.21
N GLY A 360 -15.35 9.58 3.35
CA GLY A 360 -14.18 8.71 3.51
C GLY A 360 -14.23 7.36 2.76
N ARG A 361 -15.13 7.24 1.78
CA ARG A 361 -15.21 6.15 0.80
C ARG A 361 -14.26 6.47 -0.35
N ALA A 362 -12.97 6.19 -0.16
CA ALA A 362 -12.02 6.31 -1.25
C ALA A 362 -12.36 5.30 -2.37
N GLN A 363 -12.47 5.78 -3.61
CA GLN A 363 -12.74 4.97 -4.79
C GLN A 363 -11.70 5.28 -5.88
N ILE A 364 -11.34 4.26 -6.66
CA ILE A 364 -10.58 4.40 -7.91
C ILE A 364 -11.56 4.14 -9.05
N GLY A 365 -11.96 5.21 -9.75
CA GLY A 365 -13.02 5.13 -10.75
C GLY A 365 -14.32 4.62 -10.10
N ALA A 366 -14.91 3.56 -10.66
CA ALA A 366 -16.12 2.94 -10.11
C ALA A 366 -15.86 1.90 -9.00
N LYS A 367 -14.60 1.67 -8.58
CA LYS A 367 -14.25 0.59 -7.65
C LYS A 367 -13.85 1.14 -6.27
N PRO A 368 -14.31 0.55 -5.16
CA PRO A 368 -13.85 0.92 -3.83
C PRO A 368 -12.38 0.55 -3.62
N ALA A 369 -11.64 1.40 -2.91
CA ALA A 369 -10.28 1.10 -2.50
C ALA A 369 -10.27 -0.07 -1.50
N ARG A 370 -9.47 -1.11 -1.76
CA ARG A 370 -9.46 -2.34 -0.94
C ARG A 370 -8.23 -2.47 -0.07
N ASP A 371 -7.13 -1.91 -0.51
CA ASP A 371 -5.83 -2.03 0.13
C ASP A 371 -5.10 -0.68 0.21
N PRO A 372 -3.97 -0.59 0.94
CA PRO A 372 -3.26 0.67 1.15
C PRO A 372 -2.80 1.33 -0.16
N LEU A 373 -2.46 0.54 -1.18
CA LEU A 373 -2.04 1.06 -2.47
C LEU A 373 -3.23 1.63 -3.24
N ASP A 374 -4.39 0.97 -3.18
CA ASP A 374 -5.60 1.51 -3.78
C ASP A 374 -6.01 2.84 -3.12
N LEU A 375 -5.94 2.89 -1.78
CA LEU A 375 -6.27 4.10 -1.02
C LEU A 375 -5.31 5.24 -1.35
N ALA A 376 -4.01 4.97 -1.42
CA ALA A 376 -2.99 5.93 -1.81
C ALA A 376 -3.27 6.51 -3.21
N ARG A 377 -3.62 5.67 -4.19
CA ARG A 377 -3.94 6.11 -5.55
C ARG A 377 -5.22 6.94 -5.61
N ALA A 378 -6.26 6.54 -4.87
CA ALA A 378 -7.51 7.28 -4.79
C ALA A 378 -7.27 8.68 -4.17
N ILE A 379 -6.50 8.76 -3.09
CA ILE A 379 -6.14 10.03 -2.44
C ILE A 379 -5.30 10.91 -3.37
N ALA A 380 -4.27 10.37 -4.02
CA ALA A 380 -3.39 11.15 -4.89
C ALA A 380 -4.10 11.70 -6.14
N ARG A 381 -5.18 11.05 -6.60
CA ARG A 381 -6.04 11.57 -7.69
C ARG A 381 -6.99 12.68 -7.24
N LEU A 382 -7.29 12.76 -5.95
CA LEU A 382 -8.10 13.84 -5.38
C LEU A 382 -7.23 15.07 -5.04
N GLY A 383 -5.94 14.85 -4.78
CA GLY A 383 -5.00 15.88 -4.35
C GLY A 383 -5.37 16.49 -3.00
N THR A 384 -4.76 17.63 -2.68
CA THR A 384 -5.09 18.44 -1.47
C THR A 384 -6.40 19.20 -1.61
N ALA A 385 -7.18 19.00 -2.68
CA ALA A 385 -8.46 19.68 -2.92
C ALA A 385 -9.49 19.52 -1.77
N ARG A 386 -9.27 18.54 -0.88
CA ARG A 386 -10.09 18.32 0.33
C ARG A 386 -9.50 18.91 1.62
N GLY A 387 -8.43 19.72 1.53
CA GLY A 387 -7.74 20.31 2.69
C GLY A 387 -6.90 19.32 3.50
N ILE A 388 -6.79 18.06 3.08
CA ILE A 388 -6.00 17.02 3.74
C ILE A 388 -4.57 17.08 3.20
N ALA A 389 -3.61 17.35 4.07
CA ALA A 389 -2.18 17.42 3.73
C ALA A 389 -1.48 16.06 3.88
N ALA A 390 -1.94 15.22 4.82
CA ALA A 390 -1.35 13.91 5.05
C ALA A 390 -2.36 12.94 5.70
N PHE A 391 -2.00 11.67 5.76
CA PHE A 391 -2.67 10.66 6.58
C PHE A 391 -1.68 10.00 7.54
N GLN A 392 -2.05 9.90 8.82
CA GLN A 392 -1.35 9.05 9.77
C GLN A 392 -1.90 7.62 9.66
N ARG A 393 -1.05 6.66 9.35
CA ARG A 393 -1.46 5.27 9.14
C ARG A 393 -1.33 4.46 10.42
N TYR A 394 -2.32 3.62 10.68
CA TYR A 394 -2.36 2.70 11.81
C TYR A 394 -2.67 1.28 11.36
N GLY A 395 -1.89 0.31 11.83
CA GLY A 395 -2.18 -1.11 11.72
C GLY A 395 -2.62 -1.64 13.08
N TYR A 396 -3.59 -2.54 13.10
CA TYR A 396 -3.98 -3.21 14.34
C TYR A 396 -3.15 -4.48 14.49
N ILE A 397 -2.38 -4.63 15.56
CA ILE A 397 -1.52 -5.81 15.79
C ILE A 397 -1.95 -6.50 17.09
N THR A 398 -2.00 -7.83 17.08
CA THR A 398 -2.39 -8.61 18.27
C THR A 398 -1.20 -8.82 19.21
N ARG A 399 -1.30 -8.33 20.44
CA ARG A 399 -0.38 -8.59 21.55
C ARG A 399 -0.81 -9.84 22.32
N ASN A 400 0.15 -10.74 22.58
CA ASN A 400 -0.04 -11.98 23.37
C ASN A 400 -1.26 -12.83 22.97
N GLY A 401 -1.69 -12.75 21.71
CA GLY A 401 -2.84 -13.47 21.17
C GLY A 401 -4.23 -13.04 21.67
N GLN A 402 -4.35 -11.97 22.47
CA GLN A 402 -5.62 -11.62 23.13
C GLN A 402 -6.04 -10.14 23.02
N SER A 403 -5.10 -9.20 22.99
CA SER A 403 -5.38 -7.76 22.98
C SER A 403 -4.84 -7.11 21.71
N ASN A 404 -5.55 -6.13 21.15
CA ASN A 404 -5.09 -5.46 19.93
C ASN A 404 -4.46 -4.13 20.28
N LEU A 405 -3.47 -3.70 19.49
CA LEU A 405 -2.85 -2.40 19.58
C LEU A 405 -2.89 -1.72 18.22
N ALA A 406 -3.33 -0.46 18.18
CA ALA A 406 -3.22 0.40 17.02
C ALA A 406 -1.78 0.96 16.96
N VAL A 407 -0.95 0.36 16.12
CA VAL A 407 0.46 0.71 15.96
C VAL A 407 0.61 1.67 14.77
N PRO A 408 1.32 2.80 14.94
CA PRO A 408 1.57 3.72 13.84
C PRO A 408 2.47 3.06 12.79
N LEU A 409 2.02 3.03 11.53
CA LEU A 409 2.77 2.45 10.40
C LEU A 409 3.60 3.50 9.64
N GLY A 410 3.37 4.79 9.94
CA GLY A 410 4.03 5.91 9.27
C GLY A 410 3.04 6.91 8.70
N ARG A 411 3.59 7.97 8.11
CA ARG A 411 2.81 9.05 7.49
C ARG A 411 2.79 8.88 5.98
N PHE A 412 1.63 9.12 5.39
CA PHE A 412 1.46 9.25 3.94
C PHE A 412 1.18 10.70 3.61
N SER A 413 2.08 11.35 2.87
CA SER A 413 1.87 12.73 2.41
C SER A 413 0.96 12.74 1.18
N VAL A 414 -0.05 13.60 1.18
CA VAL A 414 -0.93 13.78 0.02
C VAL A 414 -0.22 14.70 -0.97
N PRO A 415 -0.05 14.31 -2.25
CA PRO A 415 0.51 15.20 -3.25
C PRO A 415 -0.34 16.47 -3.42
N ASP A 416 0.33 17.62 -3.52
CA ASP A 416 -0.33 18.92 -3.68
C ASP A 416 -1.07 19.06 -5.01
N GLN A 417 -0.68 18.28 -6.02
CA GLN A 417 -1.22 18.36 -7.36
C GLN A 417 -1.47 16.95 -7.93
N VAL A 418 -2.54 16.83 -8.70
CA VAL A 418 -2.85 15.61 -9.45
C VAL A 418 -1.98 15.59 -10.70
N LEU A 419 -0.97 14.73 -10.74
CA LEU A 419 -0.07 14.63 -11.88
C LEU A 419 -0.55 13.56 -12.88
N PRO A 420 -0.66 13.87 -14.19
CA PRO A 420 -1.09 12.92 -15.22
C PRO A 420 -0.26 11.64 -15.27
N ARG A 421 1.04 11.72 -14.98
CA ARG A 421 1.96 10.57 -14.96
C ARG A 421 1.58 9.47 -13.98
N LEU A 422 0.80 9.76 -12.93
CA LEU A 422 0.27 8.73 -12.02
C LEU A 422 -0.64 7.71 -12.72
N SER A 423 -1.19 8.04 -13.89
CA SER A 423 -1.96 7.12 -14.73
C SER A 423 -1.14 5.93 -15.24
N CYS A 424 0.20 6.04 -15.27
CA CYS A 424 1.10 4.93 -15.60
C CYS A 424 0.89 3.72 -14.67
N LEU A 425 0.57 3.95 -13.39
CA LEU A 425 0.33 2.88 -12.42
C LEU A 425 -0.91 2.04 -12.76
N ASP A 426 -1.84 2.56 -13.55
CA ASP A 426 -3.06 1.86 -13.96
C ASP A 426 -2.75 0.65 -14.85
N ASP A 427 -1.65 0.70 -15.60
CA ASP A 427 -1.17 -0.40 -16.45
C ASP A 427 -0.88 -1.67 -15.62
N LEU A 428 -0.59 -1.50 -14.33
CA LEU A 428 -0.20 -2.56 -13.41
C LEU A 428 -1.38 -3.15 -12.60
N ASP A 429 -2.59 -2.57 -12.66
CA ASP A 429 -3.70 -2.90 -11.75
C ASP A 429 -4.17 -4.35 -11.79
N VAL A 430 -4.28 -4.91 -13.00
CA VAL A 430 -4.68 -6.30 -13.19
C VAL A 430 -3.54 -7.22 -12.77
N TRP A 431 -2.33 -6.88 -13.19
CA TRP A 431 -1.13 -7.68 -12.96
C TRP A 431 -0.77 -7.75 -11.48
N MET A 432 -0.84 -6.64 -10.74
CA MET A 432 -0.63 -6.61 -9.29
C MET A 432 -1.60 -7.51 -8.53
N ARG A 433 -2.88 -7.54 -8.93
CA ARG A 433 -3.87 -8.45 -8.32
C ARG A 433 -3.54 -9.92 -8.61
N GLN A 434 -3.10 -10.22 -9.83
CA GLN A 434 -2.70 -11.58 -10.21
C GLN A 434 -1.41 -12.01 -9.50
N LEU A 435 -0.43 -11.10 -9.39
CA LEU A 435 0.81 -11.29 -8.63
C LEU A 435 0.51 -11.58 -7.16
N LYS A 436 -0.29 -10.72 -6.50
CA LYS A 436 -0.73 -10.95 -5.11
C LYS A 436 -1.48 -12.28 -4.98
N SER A 437 -2.36 -12.62 -5.91
CA SER A 437 -3.05 -13.92 -5.91
C SER A 437 -2.09 -15.11 -6.02
N ALA A 438 -1.03 -14.99 -6.84
CA ALA A 438 -0.02 -16.04 -7.01
C ALA A 438 0.81 -16.27 -5.73
N THR A 439 0.96 -15.27 -4.86
CA THR A 439 1.67 -15.43 -3.58
C THR A 439 0.91 -16.26 -2.53
N ARG A 440 -0.41 -16.43 -2.70
CA ARG A 440 -1.31 -17.12 -1.76
C ARG A 440 -1.48 -18.61 -2.05
N GLU A 441 -0.96 -19.11 -3.17
CA GLU A 441 -0.95 -20.54 -3.47
C GLU A 441 0.17 -21.24 -2.68
N GLU A 442 -0.19 -21.73 -1.50
CA GLU A 442 0.64 -22.63 -0.70
C GLU A 442 0.35 -24.09 -1.05
N THR A 443 1.38 -24.82 -1.46
CA THR A 443 1.44 -26.27 -1.40
C THR A 443 2.65 -26.64 -0.56
N ASP A 444 2.50 -27.64 0.32
CA ASP A 444 3.47 -28.03 1.36
C ASP A 444 4.88 -28.38 0.85
N LYS A 445 5.07 -28.60 -0.45
CA LYS A 445 6.30 -29.14 -1.02
C LYS A 445 7.40 -28.11 -1.34
N GLU A 446 7.13 -26.79 -1.40
CA GLU A 446 8.14 -25.82 -1.88
C GLU A 446 8.04 -24.42 -1.23
N LYS A 447 8.35 -24.33 0.08
CA LYS A 447 8.23 -23.08 0.87
C LYS A 447 9.13 -21.92 0.40
N ASN A 448 10.36 -22.21 -0.06
CA ASN A 448 11.40 -21.18 -0.25
C ASN A 448 11.15 -20.21 -1.44
N ASN A 449 10.66 -20.70 -2.58
CA ASN A 449 10.34 -19.87 -3.75
C ASN A 449 9.09 -19.00 -3.54
N SER A 450 8.20 -19.38 -2.62
CA SER A 450 7.01 -18.59 -2.23
C SER A 450 7.40 -17.29 -1.52
N HIS A 451 8.38 -17.35 -0.62
CA HIS A 451 8.88 -16.18 0.10
C HIS A 451 9.56 -15.16 -0.82
N ARG A 452 10.32 -15.62 -1.83
CA ARG A 452 10.94 -14.71 -2.80
C ARG A 452 9.90 -13.91 -3.59
N LEU A 453 8.85 -14.57 -4.09
CA LEU A 453 7.78 -13.90 -4.83
C LEU A 453 6.97 -12.94 -3.94
N ARG A 454 6.71 -13.32 -2.68
CA ARG A 454 6.08 -12.45 -1.67
C ARG A 454 6.91 -11.19 -1.43
N ASN A 455 8.22 -11.35 -1.19
CA ASN A 455 9.13 -10.24 -0.97
C ASN A 455 9.20 -9.30 -2.18
N ALA A 456 9.24 -9.85 -3.40
CA ALA A 456 9.22 -9.04 -4.62
C ALA A 456 7.90 -8.27 -4.81
N ALA A 457 6.74 -8.90 -4.56
CA ALA A 457 5.45 -8.23 -4.60
C ALA A 457 5.34 -7.10 -3.56
N ARG A 458 5.92 -7.30 -2.37
CA ARG A 458 6.02 -6.30 -1.31
C ARG A 458 6.94 -5.15 -1.71
N LYS A 459 8.14 -5.43 -2.24
CA LYS A 459 9.10 -4.44 -2.74
C LYS A 459 8.45 -3.55 -3.80
N LEU A 460 7.73 -4.16 -4.74
CA LEU A 460 6.99 -3.43 -5.77
C LEU A 460 5.86 -2.57 -5.20
N SER A 461 5.08 -3.10 -4.25
CA SER A 461 4.02 -2.31 -3.61
C SER A 461 4.59 -1.09 -2.86
N ASN A 462 5.76 -1.25 -2.22
CA ASN A 462 6.46 -0.16 -1.54
C ASN A 462 6.98 0.90 -2.52
N SER A 463 7.57 0.49 -3.65
CA SER A 463 8.06 1.44 -4.66
C SER A 463 6.90 2.20 -5.32
N MET A 464 5.78 1.54 -5.60
CA MET A 464 4.56 2.21 -6.08
C MET A 464 4.02 3.22 -5.06
N LEU A 465 3.99 2.88 -3.76
CA LEU A 465 3.57 3.81 -2.70
C LEU A 465 4.51 5.03 -2.60
N LYS A 466 5.80 4.83 -2.84
CA LYS A 466 6.80 5.91 -2.88
C LYS A 466 6.59 6.84 -4.08
N VAL A 467 6.36 6.29 -5.27
CA VAL A 467 6.03 7.05 -6.48
C VAL A 467 4.77 7.90 -6.29
N ILE A 468 3.75 7.36 -5.62
CA ILE A 468 2.51 8.12 -5.37
C ILE A 468 2.79 9.36 -4.50
N GLN A 469 3.71 9.28 -3.54
CA GLN A 469 4.09 10.42 -2.68
C GLN A 469 5.08 11.38 -3.34
N GLN A 470 5.91 10.88 -4.26
CA GLN A 470 6.97 11.64 -4.93
C GLN A 470 6.87 11.51 -6.47
N PRO A 471 5.73 11.88 -7.08
CA PRO A 471 5.48 11.58 -8.49
C PRO A 471 6.37 12.37 -9.47
N THR A 472 7.01 13.44 -9.03
CA THR A 472 7.95 14.24 -9.84
C THR A 472 9.37 13.65 -9.88
N THR A 473 9.71 12.72 -8.99
CA THR A 473 11.08 12.22 -8.84
C THR A 473 11.32 11.00 -9.73
N ALA A 474 12.06 11.18 -10.84
CA ALA A 474 12.33 10.14 -11.84
C ALA A 474 12.95 8.85 -11.25
N THR A 475 13.87 8.97 -10.29
CA THR A 475 14.50 7.81 -9.64
C THR A 475 13.49 6.93 -8.89
N THR A 476 12.38 7.48 -8.39
CA THR A 476 11.33 6.66 -7.76
C THR A 476 10.56 5.82 -8.78
N TRP A 477 10.35 6.34 -9.99
CA TRP A 477 9.75 5.60 -11.10
C TRP A 477 10.69 4.49 -11.60
N GLN A 478 11.99 4.77 -11.70
CA GLN A 478 12.98 3.76 -12.03
C GLN A 478 13.02 2.63 -11.00
N LEU A 479 12.89 2.91 -9.70
CA LEU A 479 12.77 1.88 -8.66
C LEU A 479 11.54 0.98 -8.85
N VAL A 480 10.44 1.51 -9.40
CA VAL A 480 9.27 0.69 -9.77
C VAL A 480 9.62 -0.23 -10.94
N LEU A 481 10.27 0.30 -11.99
CA LEU A 481 10.72 -0.48 -13.14
C LEU A 481 11.66 -1.63 -12.74
N GLU A 482 12.63 -1.35 -11.86
CA GLU A 482 13.53 -2.36 -11.30
C GLU A 482 12.77 -3.42 -10.48
N SER A 483 11.84 -2.99 -9.64
CA SER A 483 11.01 -3.90 -8.82
C SER A 483 10.10 -4.80 -9.68
N LEU A 484 9.62 -4.30 -10.83
CA LEU A 484 8.88 -5.09 -11.81
C LEU A 484 9.76 -6.20 -12.39
N VAL A 485 11.00 -5.87 -12.74
CA VAL A 485 11.97 -6.80 -13.31
C VAL A 485 12.38 -7.89 -12.33
N ASP A 486 12.56 -7.54 -11.04
CA ASP A 486 12.81 -8.50 -9.97
C ASP A 486 11.66 -9.52 -9.86
N ALA A 487 10.42 -9.03 -9.81
CA ALA A 487 9.23 -9.88 -9.73
C ALA A 487 9.08 -10.76 -10.98
N GLU A 488 9.26 -10.20 -12.18
CA GLU A 488 9.19 -10.95 -13.44
C GLU A 488 10.31 -11.99 -13.55
N GLY A 489 11.52 -11.69 -13.06
CA GLY A 489 12.63 -12.65 -13.01
C GLY A 489 12.32 -13.87 -12.16
N ILE A 490 11.72 -13.67 -10.98
CA ILE A 490 11.25 -14.76 -10.13
C ILE A 490 10.15 -15.55 -10.85
N ILE A 491 9.23 -14.86 -11.54
CA ILE A 491 8.16 -15.52 -12.27
C ILE A 491 8.70 -16.40 -13.41
N ALA A 492 9.60 -15.84 -14.21
CA ALA A 492 10.26 -16.52 -15.32
C ALA A 492 11.19 -17.66 -14.87
N SER A 493 11.52 -17.75 -13.58
CA SER A 493 12.26 -18.88 -13.01
C SER A 493 11.37 -20.05 -12.59
N GLY A 494 10.04 -19.91 -12.61
CA GLY A 494 9.11 -21.05 -12.49
C GLY A 494 7.93 -20.94 -11.52
N ARG A 495 7.68 -19.82 -10.83
CA ARG A 495 6.48 -19.66 -9.97
C ARG A 495 5.60 -18.48 -10.37
N GLY A 496 4.27 -18.62 -10.28
CA GLY A 496 3.33 -17.54 -10.59
C GLY A 496 3.16 -17.21 -12.08
N PHE A 497 3.86 -17.93 -12.97
CA PHE A 497 3.79 -17.72 -14.43
C PHE A 497 2.42 -18.07 -15.01
N SER A 498 1.67 -18.98 -14.37
CA SER A 498 0.32 -19.37 -14.77
C SER A 498 -0.75 -18.31 -14.44
N LYS A 499 -0.55 -17.53 -13.36
CA LYS A 499 -1.49 -16.52 -12.86
C LYS A 499 -1.12 -15.09 -13.26
N ALA A 500 0.09 -14.65 -12.93
CA ALA A 500 0.54 -13.27 -13.15
C ALA A 500 1.06 -13.05 -14.56
N GLY A 501 1.80 -14.02 -15.12
CA GLY A 501 2.43 -13.85 -16.43
C GLY A 501 3.53 -12.76 -16.44
N PRO A 502 4.06 -12.40 -17.62
CA PRO A 502 5.09 -11.38 -17.76
C PRO A 502 4.55 -9.97 -17.43
N ILE A 503 5.43 -8.98 -17.28
CA ILE A 503 5.04 -7.57 -17.06
C ILE A 503 4.06 -7.16 -18.17
N PRO A 504 2.90 -6.55 -17.82
CA PRO A 504 1.89 -6.15 -18.79
C PRO A 504 2.44 -5.07 -19.72
N LYS A 505 1.66 -4.70 -20.74
CA LYS A 505 2.06 -3.59 -21.59
C LYS A 505 2.08 -2.29 -20.80
N LEU A 506 3.16 -1.53 -20.94
CA LEU A 506 3.33 -0.23 -20.32
C LEU A 506 3.10 0.88 -21.35
N ARG A 507 2.43 1.97 -20.98
CA ARG A 507 2.26 3.11 -21.88
C ARG A 507 3.56 3.91 -22.09
N PRO A 508 3.73 4.65 -23.21
CA PRO A 508 4.93 5.45 -23.46
C PRO A 508 5.30 6.45 -22.36
N GLU A 509 4.31 6.97 -21.61
CA GLU A 509 4.48 7.96 -20.55
C GLU A 509 5.31 7.45 -19.35
N TRP A 510 5.54 6.14 -19.23
CA TRP A 510 6.53 5.60 -18.29
C TRP A 510 7.95 6.12 -18.59
N VAL A 511 8.23 6.47 -19.84
CA VAL A 511 9.52 7.07 -20.24
C VAL A 511 9.65 8.48 -19.69
N ASP A 512 8.64 9.34 -19.88
CA ASP A 512 8.62 10.70 -19.31
C ASP A 512 8.76 10.67 -17.78
N ALA A 513 8.04 9.75 -17.13
CA ALA A 513 8.03 9.67 -15.69
C ALA A 513 9.38 9.21 -15.10
N ALA A 514 10.12 8.37 -15.82
CA ALA A 514 11.37 7.76 -15.35
C ALA A 514 12.65 8.40 -15.91
N ASP A 515 12.55 9.37 -16.82
CA ASP A 515 13.69 10.08 -17.38
C ASP A 515 14.36 10.99 -16.33
N ASP A 516 15.57 10.62 -15.92
CA ASP A 516 16.44 11.41 -15.04
C ASP A 516 17.57 12.12 -15.82
N GLY A 517 17.55 12.05 -17.15
CA GLY A 517 18.58 12.64 -18.01
C GLY A 517 19.92 11.88 -18.00
N SER A 518 20.00 10.70 -17.39
CA SER A 518 21.24 9.91 -17.34
C SER A 518 21.53 9.17 -18.65
N SER A 519 22.81 8.85 -18.88
CA SER A 519 23.21 7.98 -20.00
C SER A 519 22.67 6.57 -19.82
N GLU A 520 22.62 6.05 -18.59
CA GLU A 520 22.02 4.77 -18.24
C GLU A 520 20.57 4.68 -18.74
N PHE A 521 19.73 5.67 -18.45
CA PHE A 521 18.32 5.64 -18.83
C PHE A 521 18.12 5.75 -20.35
N ARG A 522 18.87 6.64 -21.02
CA ARG A 522 18.83 6.76 -22.50
C ARG A 522 19.29 5.48 -23.20
N LEU A 523 20.39 4.89 -22.73
CA LEU A 523 20.90 3.62 -23.25
C LEU A 523 19.90 2.49 -23.01
N ALA A 524 19.31 2.42 -21.81
CA ALA A 524 18.26 1.45 -21.46
C ALA A 524 17.08 1.53 -22.43
N LEU A 525 16.58 2.74 -22.71
CA LEU A 525 15.49 2.95 -23.67
C LEU A 525 15.88 2.50 -25.09
N SER A 526 17.07 2.88 -25.54
CA SER A 526 17.55 2.52 -26.88
C SER A 526 17.73 1.02 -27.05
N PHE A 527 18.20 0.35 -26.00
CA PHE A 527 18.30 -1.09 -25.93
C PHE A 527 16.91 -1.73 -25.99
N ALA A 528 15.97 -1.27 -25.16
CA ALA A 528 14.64 -1.86 -24.99
C ALA A 528 13.75 -1.83 -26.25
N LEU A 529 13.81 -0.72 -26.99
CA LEU A 529 12.93 -0.43 -28.12
C LEU A 529 13.52 -0.84 -29.47
N GLN A 530 14.52 -1.69 -29.48
CA GLN A 530 15.10 -2.21 -30.71
C GLN A 530 14.42 -3.49 -31.23
N ALA A 531 14.54 -3.71 -32.54
CA ALA A 531 13.99 -4.88 -33.21
C ALA A 531 14.84 -5.27 -34.43
N ARG A 532 14.61 -6.47 -34.97
CA ARG A 532 15.25 -6.90 -36.23
C ARG A 532 14.90 -5.97 -37.38
N ALA A 533 13.62 -5.60 -37.49
CA ALA A 533 13.11 -4.70 -38.50
C ALA A 533 11.84 -4.00 -38.02
N PHE A 534 11.36 -3.02 -38.80
CA PHE A 534 10.09 -2.34 -38.60
C PHE A 534 9.29 -2.38 -39.91
N THR A 535 7.99 -2.61 -39.82
CA THR A 535 7.09 -2.60 -40.99
C THR A 535 7.04 -1.21 -41.61
N ARG A 536 7.02 -1.13 -42.94
CA ARG A 536 7.05 0.16 -43.67
C ARG A 536 5.79 1.00 -43.43
N GLU A 537 4.62 0.36 -43.38
CA GLU A 537 3.33 1.06 -43.30
C GLU A 537 2.94 1.49 -41.88
N SER A 538 3.30 0.70 -40.86
CA SER A 538 2.81 0.89 -39.48
C SER A 538 3.89 1.12 -38.45
N GLY A 539 5.17 1.06 -38.83
CA GLY A 539 6.29 1.19 -37.89
C GLY A 539 6.30 0.12 -36.80
N LYS A 540 5.59 -1.00 -37.00
CA LYS A 540 5.49 -2.08 -36.01
C LYS A 540 6.81 -2.86 -36.00
N PRO A 541 7.35 -3.18 -34.81
CA PRO A 541 8.58 -3.96 -34.74
C PRO A 541 8.32 -5.41 -35.15
N VAL A 542 9.28 -5.96 -35.89
CA VAL A 542 9.35 -7.37 -36.26
C VAL A 542 10.51 -7.99 -35.50
N ASP A 543 10.24 -9.09 -34.80
CA ASP A 543 11.25 -9.86 -34.07
C ASP A 543 12.01 -8.98 -33.04
N THR A 544 11.33 -8.70 -31.94
CA THR A 544 11.81 -7.81 -30.87
C THR A 544 12.76 -8.50 -29.90
N ILE A 545 13.57 -7.74 -29.16
CA ILE A 545 14.55 -8.34 -28.24
C ILE A 545 13.98 -8.97 -26.96
N ARG A 546 12.71 -8.72 -26.60
CA ARG A 546 12.13 -9.25 -25.35
C ARG A 546 12.14 -10.79 -25.26
N ARG A 547 12.07 -11.48 -26.41
CA ARG A 547 12.15 -12.95 -26.48
C ARG A 547 13.52 -13.51 -26.11
N HIS A 548 14.56 -12.67 -26.15
CA HIS A 548 15.91 -13.09 -25.77
C HIS A 548 16.14 -13.07 -24.26
N TRP A 549 15.21 -12.51 -23.49
CA TRP A 549 15.24 -12.47 -22.03
C TRP A 549 14.19 -13.40 -21.40
N LEU A 550 13.04 -13.56 -22.04
CA LEU A 550 11.90 -14.28 -21.48
C LEU A 550 11.41 -15.37 -22.44
N PRO A 551 11.01 -16.55 -21.92
CA PRO A 551 10.38 -17.59 -22.71
C PRO A 551 8.95 -17.19 -23.07
N LEU A 552 8.77 -16.35 -24.08
CA LEU A 552 7.47 -15.82 -24.51
C LEU A 552 6.86 -16.66 -25.63
N ASN A 553 5.54 -16.76 -25.63
CA ASN A 553 4.81 -17.37 -26.74
C ASN A 553 4.86 -16.47 -27.99
N ALA A 554 5.21 -17.03 -29.14
CA ALA A 554 5.38 -16.27 -30.39
C ALA A 554 4.09 -15.61 -30.89
N GLU A 555 2.93 -16.26 -30.73
CA GLU A 555 1.62 -15.72 -31.14
C GLU A 555 1.03 -14.79 -30.09
N LYS A 556 1.24 -15.12 -28.81
CA LYS A 556 0.70 -14.40 -27.64
C LYS A 556 1.84 -13.92 -26.75
N PRO A 557 2.59 -12.88 -27.15
CA PRO A 557 3.80 -12.42 -26.45
C PRO A 557 3.53 -11.85 -25.05
N TRP A 558 2.28 -11.69 -24.64
CA TRP A 558 1.86 -11.37 -23.27
C TRP A 558 1.73 -12.61 -22.37
N LYS A 559 2.09 -13.79 -22.84
CA LYS A 559 2.13 -15.04 -22.07
C LYS A 559 3.48 -15.71 -22.20
N PHE A 560 3.87 -16.42 -21.14
CA PHE A 560 4.98 -17.36 -21.21
C PHE A 560 4.63 -18.58 -22.08
N VAL A 561 5.63 -19.16 -22.74
CA VAL A 561 5.49 -20.47 -23.37
C VAL A 561 5.65 -21.55 -22.30
N THR A 562 4.69 -22.48 -22.28
CA THR A 562 4.64 -23.57 -21.29
C THR A 562 4.42 -24.90 -21.97
N SER A 563 5.04 -25.96 -21.45
CA SER A 563 4.71 -27.35 -21.77
C SER A 563 3.77 -27.93 -20.70
N GLY A 564 2.94 -28.91 -21.06
CA GLY A 564 1.99 -29.56 -20.14
C GLY A 564 0.67 -28.78 -19.95
N THR A 565 -0.25 -29.35 -19.17
CA THR A 565 -1.57 -28.77 -18.87
C THR A 565 -1.82 -28.67 -17.36
N GLY A 566 -2.60 -27.68 -16.95
CA GLY A 566 -3.01 -27.50 -15.55
C GLY A 566 -1.84 -27.41 -14.58
N SER A 567 -1.86 -28.23 -13.53
CA SER A 567 -0.85 -28.28 -12.47
C SER A 567 0.51 -28.85 -12.90
N GLN A 568 0.62 -29.43 -14.10
CA GLN A 568 1.88 -29.93 -14.66
C GLN A 568 2.54 -28.95 -15.65
N ALA A 569 2.01 -27.74 -15.79
CA ALA A 569 2.59 -26.73 -16.65
C ALA A 569 4.03 -26.41 -16.22
N ARG A 570 4.97 -26.36 -17.16
CA ARG A 570 6.37 -25.93 -16.94
C ARG A 570 6.77 -24.91 -17.98
N LEU A 571 7.63 -23.96 -17.61
CA LEU A 571 8.20 -23.00 -18.56
C LEU A 571 9.09 -23.72 -19.57
N LEU A 572 8.92 -23.41 -20.85
CA LEU A 572 9.74 -23.95 -21.93
C LEU A 572 10.76 -22.90 -22.35
N VAL A 573 12.01 -23.05 -21.91
CA VAL A 573 13.08 -22.10 -22.26
C VAL A 573 13.74 -22.53 -23.57
N GLY A 574 13.54 -21.75 -24.63
CA GLY A 574 14.14 -21.99 -25.94
C GLY A 574 15.57 -21.44 -26.07
N PRO A 575 16.32 -21.84 -27.11
CA PRO A 575 17.70 -21.40 -27.36
C PRO A 575 17.83 -19.91 -27.69
N GLU A 576 16.73 -19.23 -27.99
CA GLU A 576 16.69 -17.78 -28.17
C GLU A 576 16.82 -17.00 -26.86
N VAL A 577 16.52 -17.60 -25.70
CA VAL A 577 16.60 -16.96 -24.38
C VAL A 577 18.04 -17.01 -23.87
N VAL A 578 18.82 -15.99 -24.20
CA VAL A 578 20.26 -15.93 -23.93
C VAL A 578 20.63 -14.99 -22.78
N MET A 579 19.80 -13.98 -22.50
CA MET A 579 20.05 -13.01 -21.43
C MET A 579 19.49 -13.51 -20.09
N ARG A 580 20.28 -13.43 -19.02
CA ARG A 580 19.97 -14.00 -17.70
C ARG A 580 19.87 -12.97 -16.58
N GLY A 581 20.28 -11.73 -16.80
CA GLY A 581 20.25 -10.65 -15.80
C GLY A 581 21.27 -10.83 -14.68
N ARG A 582 22.44 -11.41 -14.99
CA ARG A 582 23.53 -11.59 -14.02
C ARG A 582 24.58 -10.49 -14.12
N ARG A 583 24.99 -10.16 -15.35
CA ARG A 583 25.94 -9.10 -15.68
C ARG A 583 25.51 -8.49 -17.01
N GLY A 584 25.28 -7.18 -17.02
CA GLY A 584 24.73 -6.46 -18.15
C GLY A 584 25.64 -6.51 -19.38
N ILE A 585 26.96 -6.50 -19.19
CA ILE A 585 27.93 -6.64 -20.28
C ILE A 585 27.76 -8.00 -20.97
N ASP A 586 27.70 -9.09 -20.20
CA ASP A 586 27.54 -10.44 -20.75
C ASP A 586 26.20 -10.60 -21.49
N ASP A 587 25.12 -10.06 -20.92
CA ASP A 587 23.79 -10.14 -21.53
C ASP A 587 23.71 -9.35 -22.85
N ALA A 588 24.32 -8.16 -22.90
CA ALA A 588 24.43 -7.38 -24.13
C ALA A 588 25.24 -8.12 -25.22
N MET A 589 26.36 -8.74 -24.83
CA MET A 589 27.18 -9.55 -25.73
C MET A 589 26.42 -10.78 -26.23
N ALA A 590 25.77 -11.52 -25.35
CA ALA A 590 24.96 -12.70 -25.69
C ALA A 590 23.83 -12.35 -26.68
N LEU A 591 23.21 -11.17 -26.54
CA LEU A 591 22.24 -10.66 -27.51
C LEU A 591 22.86 -10.45 -28.89
N VAL A 592 24.03 -9.80 -28.97
CA VAL A 592 24.72 -9.55 -30.25
C VAL A 592 25.13 -10.86 -30.90
N GLU A 593 25.74 -11.77 -30.15
CA GLU A 593 26.13 -13.10 -30.63
C GLU A 593 24.92 -13.84 -31.20
N ARG A 594 23.82 -13.90 -30.44
CA ARG A 594 22.60 -14.58 -30.86
C ARG A 594 22.03 -13.98 -32.14
N ARG A 595 22.05 -12.65 -32.28
CA ARG A 595 21.56 -11.95 -33.48
C ARG A 595 22.44 -12.20 -34.71
N LEU A 596 23.76 -12.31 -34.54
CA LEU A 596 24.68 -12.68 -35.63
C LEU A 596 24.45 -14.13 -36.08
N ILE A 597 24.26 -15.06 -35.15
CA ILE A 597 23.94 -16.46 -35.46
C ILE A 597 22.64 -16.54 -36.26
N GLU A 598 21.58 -15.89 -35.78
CA GLU A 598 20.28 -15.90 -36.47
C GLU A 598 20.30 -15.15 -37.81
N ALA A 599 21.14 -14.14 -37.98
CA ALA A 599 21.35 -13.47 -39.26
C ALA A 599 22.05 -14.43 -40.25
N SER A 600 23.12 -15.10 -39.80
CA SER A 600 23.86 -16.08 -40.60
C SER A 600 22.98 -17.24 -41.04
N GLN A 601 22.12 -17.76 -40.16
CA GLN A 601 21.14 -18.82 -40.49
C GLN A 601 20.16 -18.41 -41.58
N ARG A 602 19.92 -17.11 -41.76
CA ARG A 602 19.05 -16.55 -42.80
C ARG A 602 19.83 -16.04 -44.02
N GLY A 603 21.15 -16.25 -44.08
CA GLY A 603 22.01 -15.73 -45.14
C GLY A 603 22.22 -14.22 -45.10
N GLU A 604 21.91 -13.54 -43.99
CA GLU A 604 22.07 -12.09 -43.85
C GLU A 604 23.49 -11.73 -43.39
N ARG A 605 24.15 -10.82 -44.11
CA ARG A 605 25.50 -10.30 -43.75
C ARG A 605 25.43 -8.95 -43.02
N ARG A 606 24.59 -8.86 -41.99
CA ARG A 606 24.37 -7.67 -41.18
C ARG A 606 24.07 -8.05 -39.73
N LEU A 607 24.26 -7.12 -38.80
CA LEU A 607 23.79 -7.25 -37.41
C LEU A 607 22.38 -6.61 -37.31
N PRO A 608 21.28 -7.38 -37.23
CA PRO A 608 19.94 -6.82 -37.35
C PRO A 608 19.44 -6.28 -36.00
N LEU A 609 20.02 -5.15 -35.57
CA LEU A 609 19.63 -4.38 -34.40
C LEU A 609 19.27 -2.97 -34.82
N ARG A 610 17.97 -2.71 -35.04
CA ARG A 610 17.47 -1.40 -35.48
C ARG A 610 16.73 -0.72 -34.34
N ALA A 611 17.00 0.57 -34.15
CA ALA A 611 16.28 1.41 -33.20
C ALA A 611 14.84 1.64 -33.66
N ALA A 612 13.90 1.69 -32.73
CA ALA A 612 12.61 2.33 -32.98
C ALA A 612 12.82 3.82 -33.27
N PRO A 613 11.85 4.48 -33.94
CA PRO A 613 11.88 5.92 -34.11
C PRO A 613 12.14 6.63 -32.78
N ARG A 614 13.09 7.58 -32.78
CA ARG A 614 13.47 8.41 -31.62
C ARG A 614 13.99 7.65 -30.39
N ALA A 615 14.36 6.38 -30.54
CA ALA A 615 14.93 5.55 -29.47
C ALA A 615 16.29 4.95 -29.88
N ALA A 616 17.13 5.72 -30.55
CA ALA A 616 18.50 5.32 -30.88
C ALA A 616 19.46 5.84 -29.81
N ALA A 617 20.57 5.13 -29.61
CA ALA A 617 21.63 5.55 -28.70
C ALA A 617 22.33 6.81 -29.25
N HIS A 618 22.52 7.79 -28.37
CA HIS A 618 23.26 9.01 -28.68
C HIS A 618 24.78 8.73 -28.70
N PRO A 619 25.59 9.37 -29.56
CA PRO A 619 27.03 9.13 -29.59
C PRO A 619 27.73 9.39 -28.25
N SER A 620 27.35 10.45 -27.52
CA SER A 620 27.95 10.74 -26.21
C SER A 620 27.62 9.69 -25.15
N ASP A 621 26.43 9.09 -25.18
CA ASP A 621 26.11 7.99 -24.27
C ASP A 621 26.91 6.72 -24.61
N LEU A 622 27.14 6.47 -25.91
CA LEU A 622 28.01 5.38 -26.36
C LEU A 622 29.47 5.61 -25.96
N ALA A 623 29.94 6.86 -26.00
CA ALA A 623 31.26 7.25 -25.54
C ALA A 623 31.43 6.97 -24.03
N ALA A 624 30.46 7.38 -23.21
CA ALA A 624 30.41 7.08 -21.79
C ALA A 624 30.42 5.57 -21.50
N LEU A 625 29.63 4.79 -22.26
CA LEU A 625 29.58 3.33 -22.11
C LEU A 625 30.94 2.68 -22.38
N ILE A 626 31.61 3.01 -23.50
CA ILE A 626 32.90 2.40 -23.82
C ILE A 626 34.03 2.89 -22.91
N ALA A 627 33.89 4.07 -22.32
CA ALA A 627 34.78 4.58 -21.28
C ALA A 627 34.59 3.88 -19.92
N GLY A 628 33.54 3.07 -19.77
CA GLY A 628 33.25 2.33 -18.54
C GLY A 628 32.61 3.19 -17.45
N THR A 629 32.03 4.34 -17.80
CA THR A 629 31.37 5.24 -16.84
C THR A 629 29.87 4.97 -16.68
N VAL A 630 29.33 3.97 -17.40
CA VAL A 630 27.92 3.57 -17.38
C VAL A 630 27.74 2.29 -16.56
N GLU A 631 26.82 2.33 -15.60
CA GLU A 631 26.40 1.16 -14.83
C GLU A 631 25.57 0.19 -15.69
N MET A 632 26.24 -0.74 -16.37
CA MET A 632 25.62 -1.65 -17.35
C MET A 632 24.56 -2.58 -16.76
N ASP A 633 24.74 -3.06 -15.52
CA ASP A 633 23.79 -3.94 -14.86
C ASP A 633 22.45 -3.23 -14.62
N ARG A 634 22.51 -1.99 -14.12
CA ARG A 634 21.34 -1.13 -13.94
C ARG A 634 20.71 -0.73 -15.28
N THR A 635 21.53 -0.37 -16.26
CA THR A 635 21.08 -0.01 -17.63
C THR A 635 20.24 -1.13 -18.25
N LEU A 636 20.71 -2.38 -18.18
CA LEU A 636 19.94 -3.49 -18.75
C LEU A 636 18.74 -3.90 -17.88
N ALA A 637 18.79 -3.73 -16.56
CA ALA A 637 17.62 -3.93 -15.70
C ALA A 637 16.48 -2.96 -16.10
N LEU A 638 16.78 -1.67 -16.24
CA LEU A 638 15.83 -0.67 -16.74
C LEU A 638 15.38 -1.01 -18.17
N GLY A 639 16.32 -1.37 -19.04
CA GLY A 639 16.04 -1.74 -20.41
C GLY A 639 15.04 -2.90 -20.50
N ARG A 640 15.20 -3.93 -19.65
CA ARG A 640 14.27 -5.06 -19.56
C ARG A 640 12.86 -4.63 -19.17
N ALA A 641 12.70 -3.73 -18.20
CA ALA A 641 11.39 -3.20 -17.84
C ALA A 641 10.75 -2.46 -19.01
N LEU A 642 11.53 -1.59 -19.68
CA LEU A 642 11.09 -0.78 -20.82
C LEU A 642 10.78 -1.63 -22.07
N MET A 643 11.26 -2.89 -22.17
CA MET A 643 10.83 -3.81 -23.23
C MET A 643 9.32 -4.11 -23.17
N ALA A 644 8.66 -3.82 -22.04
CA ALA A 644 7.23 -3.97 -21.85
C ALA A 644 6.41 -2.78 -22.39
N LEU A 645 7.04 -1.69 -22.84
CA LEU A 645 6.34 -0.58 -23.48
C LEU A 645 5.45 -1.04 -24.65
N ASP A 646 4.27 -0.45 -24.80
CA ASP A 646 3.36 -0.75 -25.90
C ASP A 646 3.94 -0.19 -27.21
N ARG A 647 4.67 -1.08 -27.88
CA ARG A 647 5.31 -0.82 -29.17
C ARG A 647 4.32 -0.49 -30.28
N LYS A 648 3.02 -0.75 -30.12
CA LYS A 648 2.00 -0.28 -31.08
C LYS A 648 1.71 1.21 -30.89
N LEU A 649 1.78 1.71 -29.66
CA LEU A 649 1.56 3.12 -29.32
C LEU A 649 2.81 3.96 -29.55
N TRP A 650 4.02 3.39 -29.36
CA TRP A 650 5.27 4.14 -29.48
C TRP A 650 5.43 4.96 -30.77
N PRO A 651 5.19 4.43 -31.99
CA PRO A 651 5.33 5.22 -33.21
C PRO A 651 4.36 6.41 -33.32
N GLN A 652 3.27 6.39 -32.55
CA GLN A 652 2.20 7.39 -32.56
C GLN A 652 2.35 8.40 -31.42
N GLN A 653 2.95 8.00 -30.31
CA GLN A 653 3.00 8.72 -29.03
C GLN A 653 4.37 8.58 -28.36
N PHE A 654 5.45 8.66 -29.14
CA PHE A 654 6.80 8.58 -28.57
C PHE A 654 7.03 9.78 -27.63
N ILE A 655 7.80 9.53 -26.57
CA ILE A 655 8.26 10.57 -25.67
C ILE A 655 9.65 11.01 -26.11
N GLU A 656 9.86 12.31 -26.28
CA GLU A 656 11.19 12.86 -26.51
C GLU A 656 11.94 12.92 -25.18
N VAL A 657 13.00 12.13 -25.10
CA VAL A 657 13.90 12.07 -23.94
C VAL A 657 14.95 13.17 -24.06
N SER A 658 15.33 13.77 -22.92
CA SER A 658 16.37 14.81 -22.87
C SER A 658 17.65 14.33 -23.55
N GLN A 659 18.05 15.00 -24.63
CA GLN A 659 19.28 14.68 -25.35
C GLN A 659 20.47 15.46 -24.74
N PRO A 660 21.63 14.81 -24.53
CA PRO A 660 22.81 15.53 -24.08
C PRO A 660 23.34 16.42 -25.21
N GLU A 661 24.03 17.50 -24.85
CA GLU A 661 24.86 18.20 -25.83
C GLU A 661 25.94 17.24 -26.36
N GLN A 662 26.21 17.29 -27.67
CA GLN A 662 27.20 16.43 -28.32
C GLN A 662 28.62 16.92 -27.99
N VAL A 663 29.10 16.59 -26.78
CA VAL A 663 30.42 17.00 -26.26
C VAL A 663 31.48 15.93 -26.56
N GLU A 664 31.15 14.65 -26.40
CA GLU A 664 32.10 13.54 -26.55
C GLU A 664 31.70 12.57 -27.68
N TRP A 665 32.71 12.11 -28.43
CA TRP A 665 32.58 11.08 -29.46
C TRP A 665 33.13 9.74 -28.94
N PRO A 666 32.55 8.61 -29.35
CA PRO A 666 33.16 7.31 -29.11
C PRO A 666 34.55 7.23 -29.77
N ASP A 667 35.42 6.39 -29.21
CA ASP A 667 36.76 6.09 -29.74
C ASP A 667 36.70 5.77 -31.24
N ASP A 668 37.56 6.42 -32.03
CA ASP A 668 37.57 6.27 -33.48
C ASP A 668 37.81 4.81 -33.93
N ALA A 669 38.57 4.03 -33.17
CA ALA A 669 38.77 2.60 -33.45
C ALA A 669 37.51 1.77 -33.17
N TRP A 670 36.68 2.17 -32.20
CA TRP A 670 35.36 1.60 -32.02
C TRP A 670 34.41 2.01 -33.15
N LEU A 671 34.49 3.25 -33.65
CA LEU A 671 33.71 3.68 -34.81
C LEU A 671 34.00 2.81 -36.05
N VAL A 672 35.27 2.47 -36.28
CA VAL A 672 35.70 1.55 -37.34
C VAL A 672 34.99 0.21 -37.23
N ILE A 673 34.98 -0.39 -36.04
CA ILE A 673 34.25 -1.64 -35.79
C ILE A 673 32.75 -1.45 -36.04
N ARG A 674 32.16 -0.39 -35.48
CA ARG A 674 30.72 -0.14 -35.54
C ARG A 674 30.18 -0.06 -36.97
N LEU A 675 30.92 0.57 -37.88
CA LEU A 675 30.51 0.70 -39.29
C LEU A 675 30.47 -0.65 -40.04
N THR A 676 31.22 -1.65 -39.60
CA THR A 676 31.19 -3.01 -40.19
C THR A 676 30.02 -3.88 -39.71
N LEU A 677 29.36 -3.46 -38.64
CA LEU A 677 28.29 -4.20 -37.95
C LEU A 677 26.94 -3.46 -38.03
N LEU A 678 26.68 -2.78 -39.15
CA LEU A 678 25.44 -2.03 -39.34
C LEU A 678 24.27 -2.94 -39.78
N PRO A 679 23.03 -2.66 -39.32
CA PRO A 679 21.82 -3.35 -39.76
C PRO A 679 21.34 -3.00 -41.19
N TRP A 680 22.00 -2.06 -41.87
CA TRP A 680 21.67 -1.61 -43.22
C TRP A 680 22.95 -1.26 -43.98
N MET A 681 22.83 -1.18 -45.31
CA MET A 681 23.87 -0.61 -46.17
C MET A 681 24.02 0.89 -45.90
N LEU A 682 25.25 1.39 -45.95
CA LEU A 682 25.54 2.82 -45.90
C LEU A 682 25.26 3.44 -47.28
N ARG A 683 25.04 4.76 -47.32
CA ARG A 683 25.02 5.52 -48.57
C ARG A 683 26.32 6.29 -48.70
N SER A 684 26.95 6.24 -49.88
CA SER A 684 28.08 7.09 -50.22
C SER A 684 27.63 8.54 -50.46
N TRP A 685 28.59 9.47 -50.50
CA TRP A 685 28.34 10.87 -50.88
C TRP A 685 27.61 11.01 -52.23
N GLU A 686 27.94 10.14 -53.20
CA GLU A 686 27.34 10.11 -54.54
C GLU A 686 25.96 9.43 -54.58
N GLY A 687 25.44 8.96 -53.44
CA GLY A 687 24.13 8.35 -53.31
C GLY A 687 24.06 6.84 -53.55
N GLY A 688 25.19 6.19 -53.84
CA GLY A 688 25.30 4.74 -54.03
C GLY A 688 25.22 3.96 -52.71
N GLU A 689 24.65 2.75 -52.73
CA GLU A 689 24.63 1.88 -51.54
C GLU A 689 25.97 1.14 -51.37
N MET A 690 26.62 1.32 -50.22
CA MET A 690 27.87 0.66 -49.85
C MET A 690 27.62 -0.57 -48.99
N HIS A 691 28.05 -1.72 -49.48
CA HIS A 691 27.94 -3.00 -48.76
C HIS A 691 29.28 -3.38 -48.12
N ILE A 692 29.48 -3.00 -46.86
CA ILE A 692 30.67 -3.39 -46.08
C ILE A 692 30.64 -4.89 -45.74
N GLY A 693 29.45 -5.40 -45.37
CA GLY A 693 29.23 -6.78 -44.96
C GLY A 693 29.79 -7.08 -43.56
N THR A 694 28.97 -7.71 -42.72
CA THR A 694 29.36 -8.11 -41.37
C THR A 694 30.21 -9.38 -41.35
N ASP A 695 31.29 -9.35 -40.57
CA ASP A 695 32.12 -10.52 -40.24
C ASP A 695 31.98 -10.86 -38.74
N PRO A 696 31.32 -11.98 -38.37
CA PRO A 696 31.18 -12.39 -36.97
C PRO A 696 32.51 -12.63 -36.23
N ALA A 697 33.63 -12.79 -36.94
CA ALA A 697 34.94 -12.87 -36.30
C ALA A 697 35.33 -11.58 -35.55
N ILE A 698 34.89 -10.41 -36.04
CA ILE A 698 35.17 -9.12 -35.38
C ILE A 698 34.58 -9.12 -33.96
N PHE A 699 33.31 -9.54 -33.82
CA PHE A 699 32.66 -9.62 -32.52
C PHE A 699 33.31 -10.67 -31.60
N ARG A 700 33.59 -11.88 -32.11
CA ARG A 700 34.23 -12.96 -31.34
C ARG A 700 35.60 -12.56 -30.76
N ARG A 701 36.34 -11.72 -31.49
CA ARG A 701 37.63 -11.17 -31.03
C ARG A 701 37.45 -10.16 -29.90
N LEU A 702 36.47 -9.26 -29.99
CA LEU A 702 36.15 -8.36 -28.88
C LEU A 702 35.69 -9.12 -27.63
N GLU A 703 34.85 -10.12 -27.81
CA GLU A 703 34.37 -10.98 -26.73
C GLU A 703 35.50 -11.71 -26.00
N SER A 704 36.52 -12.18 -26.72
CA SER A 704 37.69 -12.80 -26.12
C SER A 704 38.69 -11.81 -25.51
N GLY A 705 38.49 -10.50 -25.70
CA GLY A 705 39.36 -9.42 -25.20
C GLY A 705 40.43 -8.94 -26.19
N ASP A 706 40.38 -9.38 -27.45
CA ASP A 706 41.36 -9.13 -28.50
C ASP A 706 40.88 -7.98 -29.42
N ALA A 707 40.93 -6.75 -28.90
CA ALA A 707 40.49 -5.56 -29.64
C ALA A 707 41.40 -5.24 -30.84
N SER A 708 42.71 -5.48 -30.73
CA SER A 708 43.66 -5.18 -31.80
C SER A 708 43.31 -5.96 -33.08
N THR A 709 43.11 -7.27 -32.97
CA THR A 709 42.75 -8.10 -34.13
C THR A 709 41.33 -7.79 -34.64
N ALA A 710 40.41 -7.42 -33.75
CA ALA A 710 39.07 -7.00 -34.16
C ALA A 710 39.11 -5.73 -35.03
N VAL A 711 39.92 -4.74 -34.64
CA VAL A 711 40.10 -3.49 -35.39
C VAL A 711 40.81 -3.76 -36.72
N GLU A 712 41.84 -4.60 -36.75
CA GLU A 712 42.51 -4.97 -38.01
C GLU A 712 41.54 -5.60 -39.02
N LEU A 713 40.69 -6.53 -38.57
CA LEU A 713 39.67 -7.14 -39.42
C LEU A 713 38.66 -6.10 -39.91
N ALA A 714 38.23 -5.19 -39.04
CA ALA A 714 37.30 -4.12 -39.41
C ALA A 714 37.90 -3.14 -40.42
N LEU A 715 39.17 -2.74 -40.25
CA LEU A 715 39.91 -1.88 -41.18
C LEU A 715 40.01 -2.51 -42.58
N ARG A 716 40.34 -3.81 -42.66
CA ARG A 716 40.38 -4.53 -43.95
C ARG A 716 39.02 -4.52 -44.65
N ARG A 717 37.93 -4.68 -43.90
CA ARG A 717 36.56 -4.63 -44.43
C ARG A 717 36.18 -3.25 -44.94
N LEU A 718 36.47 -2.20 -44.18
CA LEU A 718 36.20 -0.82 -44.60
C LEU A 718 37.02 -0.45 -45.84
N SER A 719 38.30 -0.82 -45.89
CA SER A 719 39.15 -0.59 -47.06
C SER A 719 38.64 -1.32 -48.31
N ALA A 720 38.14 -2.55 -48.17
CA ALA A 720 37.54 -3.30 -49.27
C ALA A 720 36.24 -2.64 -49.78
N ALA A 721 35.56 -1.87 -48.93
CA ALA A 721 34.40 -1.06 -49.29
C ALA A 721 34.77 0.36 -49.77
N GLY A 722 36.06 0.68 -49.92
CA GLY A 722 36.56 1.98 -50.41
C GLY A 722 36.68 3.08 -49.35
N ILE A 723 36.44 2.79 -48.07
CA ILE A 723 36.46 3.77 -46.97
C ILE A 723 37.88 3.88 -46.41
N ARG A 724 38.42 5.10 -46.37
CA ARG A 724 39.78 5.40 -45.89
C ARG A 724 39.75 5.98 -44.50
N THR A 725 40.07 5.16 -43.51
CA THR A 725 40.12 5.58 -42.10
C THR A 725 41.47 6.23 -41.78
N THR A 726 41.52 7.08 -40.75
CA THR A 726 42.78 7.59 -40.14
C THR A 726 43.35 6.62 -39.12
N VAL A 727 42.51 5.82 -38.46
CA VAL A 727 42.91 4.77 -37.51
C VAL A 727 43.70 3.67 -38.22
N ARG A 728 44.82 3.25 -37.61
CA ARG A 728 45.72 2.20 -38.15
C ARG A 728 45.84 0.99 -37.24
N VAL A 729 45.86 1.23 -35.94
CA VAL A 729 45.92 0.20 -34.89
C VAL A 729 45.19 0.75 -33.67
N ALA A 730 44.65 -0.14 -32.85
CA ALA A 730 44.17 0.19 -31.52
C ALA A 730 44.50 -0.95 -30.57
N THR A 731 44.79 -0.63 -29.32
CA THR A 731 45.02 -1.61 -28.28
C THR A 731 44.40 -1.09 -27.00
N VAL A 732 43.49 -1.88 -26.42
CA VAL A 732 42.78 -1.53 -25.19
C VAL A 732 42.81 -2.72 -24.23
N PRO A 733 42.62 -2.49 -22.91
CA PRO A 733 42.50 -3.59 -21.95
C PRO A 733 41.37 -4.57 -22.31
N ARG A 734 41.49 -5.82 -21.86
CA ARG A 734 40.50 -6.90 -22.05
C ARG A 734 39.08 -6.46 -21.69
N GLU A 735 38.92 -5.72 -20.60
CA GLU A 735 37.60 -5.28 -20.14
C GLU A 735 37.01 -4.18 -21.03
N THR A 736 37.83 -3.25 -21.54
CA THR A 736 37.40 -2.26 -22.54
C THR A 736 37.01 -2.92 -23.86
N ALA A 737 37.73 -3.96 -24.30
CA ALA A 737 37.38 -4.73 -25.49
C ALA A 737 35.99 -5.41 -25.35
N LYS A 738 35.65 -5.92 -24.16
CA LYS A 738 34.31 -6.44 -23.87
C LYS A 738 33.25 -5.34 -23.81
N LEU A 739 33.56 -4.16 -23.26
CA LEU A 739 32.67 -3.00 -23.32
C LEU A 739 32.38 -2.60 -24.77
N TRP A 740 33.39 -2.62 -25.64
CA TRP A 740 33.22 -2.40 -27.08
C TRP A 740 32.30 -3.45 -27.71
N ALA A 741 32.41 -4.71 -27.30
CA ALA A 741 31.50 -5.78 -27.73
C ALA A 741 30.06 -5.52 -27.27
N ALA A 742 29.86 -5.17 -26.01
CA ALA A 742 28.55 -4.88 -25.42
C ALA A 742 27.89 -3.62 -26.05
N ALA A 743 28.69 -2.59 -26.36
CA ALA A 743 28.22 -1.36 -27.01
C ALA A 743 27.55 -1.61 -28.37
N LEU A 744 27.89 -2.72 -29.05
CA LEU A 744 27.27 -3.12 -30.31
C LEU A 744 25.79 -3.48 -30.15
N ALA A 745 25.35 -3.83 -28.94
CA ALA A 745 23.96 -4.17 -28.64
C ALA A 745 23.02 -2.95 -28.65
N PHE A 746 23.55 -1.73 -28.67
CA PHE A 746 22.77 -0.49 -28.65
C PHE A 746 22.62 0.03 -30.09
N PRO A 747 21.39 0.25 -30.59
CA PRO A 747 21.19 0.65 -31.98
C PRO A 747 21.48 2.14 -32.18
N ILE A 748 22.03 2.51 -33.34
CA ILE A 748 22.24 3.92 -33.75
C ILE A 748 21.29 4.26 -34.91
N THR A 749 21.24 5.52 -35.33
CA THR A 749 20.51 5.91 -36.54
C THR A 749 21.38 5.86 -37.79
N ARG A 750 20.77 5.96 -38.98
CA ARG A 750 21.49 6.16 -40.24
C ARG A 750 22.28 7.46 -40.26
N SER A 751 21.74 8.55 -39.71
CA SER A 751 22.43 9.83 -39.64
C SER A 751 23.64 9.77 -38.70
N THR A 752 23.53 9.07 -37.57
CA THR A 752 24.66 8.81 -36.66
C THR A 752 25.77 8.02 -37.37
N ALA A 753 25.41 6.94 -38.08
CA ALA A 753 26.38 6.16 -38.84
C ALA A 753 27.07 6.99 -39.93
N ALA A 754 26.32 7.86 -40.63
CA ALA A 754 26.90 8.79 -41.60
C ALA A 754 27.83 9.82 -40.94
N ALA A 755 27.51 10.29 -39.72
CA ALA A 755 28.40 11.17 -38.97
C ALA A 755 29.70 10.45 -38.55
N PHE A 756 29.62 9.19 -38.13
CA PHE A 756 30.80 8.36 -37.85
C PHE A 756 31.65 8.16 -39.11
N LEU A 757 31.02 7.89 -40.25
CA LEU A 757 31.72 7.78 -41.52
C LEU A 757 32.47 9.07 -41.86
N ARG A 758 31.80 10.23 -41.82
CA ARG A 758 32.42 11.54 -42.10
C ARG A 758 33.58 11.87 -41.15
N ARG A 759 33.50 11.41 -39.90
CA ARG A 759 34.58 11.60 -38.92
C ARG A 759 35.82 10.77 -39.27
N LEU A 760 35.62 9.53 -39.74
CA LEU A 760 36.72 8.62 -40.08
C LEU A 760 37.31 8.88 -41.47
N ASP A 761 36.45 9.25 -42.42
CA ASP A 761 36.78 9.57 -43.81
C ASP A 761 35.96 10.79 -44.25
N PRO A 762 36.52 12.00 -44.15
CA PRO A 762 35.85 13.23 -44.58
C PRO A 762 35.51 13.27 -46.08
N ARG A 763 36.04 12.32 -46.89
CA ARG A 763 35.85 12.25 -48.35
C ARG A 763 34.87 11.16 -48.79
N ALA A 764 34.28 10.40 -47.85
CA ALA A 764 33.41 9.24 -48.12
C ALA A 764 31.92 9.57 -48.33
#